data_AF-A0A7C3HKZ2-F1
#
_entry.id   AF-A0A7C3HKZ2-F1
#
_cell.length_a   1.000
_cell.length_b   1.000
_cell.length_c   1.000
_cell.angle_alpha   90.00
_cell.angle_beta   90.00
_cell.angle_gamma   90.00
#
_symmetry.space_group_name_H-M   'P 1'
#
loop_
_entity.id
_entity.type
_entity.pdbx_description
1 polymer ?
#
loop_
_entity_poly.entity_id
_entity_poly.type
_entity_poly.pdbx_seq_one_letter_code
_entity_poly.pdbx_strand_id
1 'polypeptide(L)'
;MRICWNLSRRPSAALALVWALAASVSARGVELGIAGSAFTLDGRPSFLLGASYYGALGAPEDFIRRDLDDLQRHGFNWIRVWATWSAFTNDVSAVDAEGRAREPYLSKLARLVGECDRRGMVVDVTLSRGNDATGPPRLATLAAHQRAVETLVRALAAWRNWYLDLGNERNIRDGRYVSLAEVKQLRDTVKRLDPHRLVTASHAGGELSREEARRYVLEAQLDFLTPHRPREPGSPAQTEARTREPLQWLAELGRVVPVHYQEPFRRGYGGWQPVAADFNADLEGAHRGGAAGWCFHNGDTRGATDDEPRRSFDLRVRRLFDQLDAEERAFLASLLGTASQADADPGTGPWPVADPADAGLDATALRTYSEFVGGRGCVVRHGRLVHTWGDSTRPADVASAVKPVFSFFLFKALETGRIGGLDEAVVRWEPRLADLNPALGHKDRAITWRHLANQTACYGVAEQPGSAFCYNDWQMALFADLLFNRVYGVPWADVDAKVLQPLLTGPLGCEDRPTLLAFGAGDRAGRLAISPRDFARFGQLFLQRGRWGRRQLLREDLAVLAVSSPLPANLPRAGMTAAEMLPGQRTLGSQKIPDNQTDHFGSYSWLWWVNGVQPDGRRHWPDAPANLFAALGHGGIRGLVVMPDLGLVASWNDGRTDTPAKENEAFRRLLHAVRAERKATSAAGPAD
;
A
#
# COMPACT_ATOMS: atom_id res chain seq x y z
N MET A 1 3.21 -13.82 73.41
CA MET A 1 1.77 -13.89 73.70
C MET A 1 1.14 -12.58 73.27
N ARG A 2 0.14 -12.66 72.40
CA ARG A 2 -0.80 -11.63 71.89
C ARG A 2 -0.61 -10.19 72.36
N ILE A 3 -0.56 -9.26 71.41
CA ILE A 3 -1.28 -7.98 71.54
C ILE A 3 -1.96 -7.68 70.20
N CYS A 4 -3.27 -7.92 70.16
CA CYS A 4 -4.21 -7.27 69.24
C CYS A 4 -4.86 -6.13 70.00
N TRP A 5 -5.07 -4.96 69.40
CA TRP A 5 -6.25 -4.13 69.62
C TRP A 5 -6.60 -3.35 68.35
N ASN A 6 -7.89 -3.36 68.02
CA ASN A 6 -8.53 -2.60 66.95
C ASN A 6 -8.53 -1.10 67.25
N LEU A 7 -8.39 -0.25 66.22
CA LEU A 7 -9.44 0.68 65.76
C LEU A 7 -8.95 1.53 64.56
N SER A 8 -9.77 1.53 63.50
CA SER A 8 -10.00 2.59 62.50
C SER A 8 -8.84 3.49 62.06
N ARG A 9 -8.40 3.36 60.80
CA ARG A 9 -8.05 4.47 59.90
C ARG A 9 -8.04 3.97 58.44
N ARG A 10 -8.70 4.73 57.57
CA ARG A 10 -8.79 4.52 56.11
C ARG A 10 -7.40 4.43 55.47
N PRO A 11 -7.16 3.57 54.46
CA PRO A 11 -6.17 3.85 53.44
C PRO A 11 -6.84 4.53 52.25
N SER A 12 -6.38 5.75 52.04
CA SER A 12 -6.42 6.62 50.88
C SER A 12 -6.80 5.95 49.55
N ALA A 13 -7.76 6.59 48.88
CA ALA A 13 -8.03 6.45 47.46
C ALA A 13 -6.77 6.77 46.63
N ALA A 14 -6.02 5.75 46.22
CA ALA A 14 -4.97 5.88 45.21
C ALA A 14 -4.65 4.56 44.45
N LEU A 15 -5.41 3.47 44.68
CA LEU A 15 -5.10 2.15 44.11
C LEU A 15 -6.22 1.53 43.26
N ALA A 16 -7.19 2.32 42.80
CA ALA A 16 -8.26 1.87 41.90
C ALA A 16 -8.20 2.50 40.50
N LEU A 17 -7.09 3.15 40.13
CA LEU A 17 -6.98 3.93 38.89
C LEU A 17 -5.69 3.63 38.09
N VAL A 18 -5.33 2.35 37.93
CA VAL A 18 -4.26 1.95 36.99
C VAL A 18 -4.64 0.74 36.11
N TRP A 19 -5.84 0.16 36.27
CA TRP A 19 -6.31 -0.98 35.47
C TRP A 19 -7.53 -0.65 34.59
N ALA A 20 -7.57 0.54 33.99
CA ALA A 20 -8.61 0.93 33.03
C ALA A 20 -8.10 1.84 31.89
N LEU A 21 -6.82 1.73 31.53
CA LEU A 21 -6.24 2.37 30.35
C LEU A 21 -5.48 1.35 29.49
N ALA A 22 -6.02 0.14 29.36
CA ALA A 22 -6.08 -0.47 28.04
C ALA A 22 -7.14 0.32 27.26
N ALA A 23 -6.81 1.56 26.89
CA ALA A 23 -7.58 2.26 25.88
C ALA A 23 -7.51 1.37 24.65
N SER A 24 -8.66 0.79 24.31
CA SER A 24 -8.97 0.37 22.96
C SER A 24 -8.35 1.41 22.02
N VAL A 25 -7.29 1.05 21.31
CA VAL A 25 -6.97 1.71 20.05
C VAL A 25 -8.16 1.34 19.16
N SER A 26 -9.24 2.11 19.27
CA SER A 26 -10.21 2.20 18.20
C SER A 26 -9.37 2.56 17.00
N ALA A 27 -9.24 1.63 16.04
CA ALA A 27 -8.87 2.01 14.69
C ALA A 27 -9.76 3.21 14.36
N ARG A 28 -9.18 4.41 14.20
CA ARG A 28 -9.96 5.54 13.71
C ARG A 28 -10.39 5.14 12.30
N GLY A 29 -11.70 5.19 12.03
CA GLY A 29 -12.23 5.02 10.68
C GLY A 29 -11.62 6.03 9.73
N VAL A 30 -11.65 5.74 8.43
CA VAL A 30 -11.00 6.58 7.42
C VAL A 30 -11.75 7.89 7.26
N GLU A 31 -11.01 9.00 7.29
CA GLU A 31 -11.56 10.33 7.08
C GLU A 31 -11.27 10.81 5.66
N LEU A 32 -12.33 10.95 4.85
CA LEU A 32 -12.25 11.52 3.52
C LEU A 32 -12.29 13.05 3.59
N GLY A 33 -11.30 13.69 2.98
CA GLY A 33 -11.20 15.16 2.85
C GLY A 33 -10.75 15.60 1.46
N ILE A 34 -10.47 16.90 1.34
CA ILE A 34 -9.93 17.54 0.12
C ILE A 34 -8.78 18.46 0.50
N ALA A 35 -7.72 18.45 -0.30
CA ALA A 35 -6.63 19.41 -0.25
C ALA A 35 -6.26 19.87 -1.68
N GLY A 36 -6.63 21.09 -2.04
CA GLY A 36 -6.46 21.61 -3.40
C GLY A 36 -7.25 20.78 -4.41
N SER A 37 -6.57 20.25 -5.43
CA SER A 37 -7.17 19.40 -6.46
C SER A 37 -7.23 17.92 -6.08
N ALA A 38 -6.79 17.51 -4.89
CA ALA A 38 -6.73 16.11 -4.48
C ALA A 38 -7.74 15.78 -3.39
N PHE A 39 -8.24 14.54 -3.39
CA PHE A 39 -8.84 13.96 -2.18
C PHE A 39 -7.76 13.64 -1.16
N THR A 40 -8.15 13.58 0.11
CA THR A 40 -7.30 13.09 1.19
C THR A 40 -7.97 11.95 1.93
N LEU A 41 -7.18 10.94 2.33
CA LEU A 41 -7.57 9.92 3.30
C LEU A 41 -6.71 10.11 4.52
N ASP A 42 -7.32 10.41 5.67
CA ASP A 42 -6.64 10.75 6.93
C ASP A 42 -5.62 11.89 6.74
N GLY A 43 -6.00 12.90 5.96
CA GLY A 43 -5.16 14.06 5.65
C GLY A 43 -4.06 13.83 4.61
N ARG A 44 -3.92 12.61 4.06
CA ARG A 44 -2.91 12.28 3.04
C ARG A 44 -3.50 12.36 1.63
N PRO A 45 -2.91 13.14 0.71
CA PRO A 45 -3.33 13.14 -0.69
C PRO A 45 -3.43 11.72 -1.24
N SER A 46 -4.58 11.37 -1.78
CA SER A 46 -4.91 10.02 -2.20
C SER A 46 -5.70 10.05 -3.51
N PHE A 47 -5.28 9.23 -4.48
CA PHE A 47 -6.05 8.99 -5.69
C PHE A 47 -7.13 7.95 -5.39
N LEU A 48 -8.38 8.27 -5.71
CA LEU A 48 -9.48 7.32 -5.56
C LEU A 48 -9.61 6.46 -6.82
N LEU A 49 -9.00 5.28 -6.78
CA LEU A 49 -9.19 4.23 -7.79
C LEU A 49 -10.38 3.39 -7.36
N GLY A 50 -11.47 3.43 -8.11
CA GLY A 50 -12.69 2.71 -7.71
C GLY A 50 -13.41 2.00 -8.83
N ALA A 51 -14.51 1.35 -8.47
CA ALA A 51 -15.31 0.55 -9.38
C ALA A 51 -16.80 0.82 -9.18
N SER A 52 -17.58 0.67 -10.25
CA SER A 52 -19.04 0.68 -10.16
C SER A 52 -19.52 -0.56 -9.39
N TYR A 53 -20.37 -0.35 -8.39
CA TYR A 53 -20.95 -1.39 -7.53
C TYR A 53 -22.42 -1.11 -7.21
N TYR A 54 -23.21 -0.75 -8.24
CA TYR A 54 -24.52 -0.11 -8.07
C TYR A 54 -25.58 -0.98 -7.38
N GLY A 55 -25.67 -2.26 -7.76
CA GLY A 55 -26.62 -3.24 -7.24
C GLY A 55 -26.23 -3.86 -5.89
N ALA A 56 -25.21 -3.33 -5.21
CA ALA A 56 -24.65 -3.88 -3.97
C ALA A 56 -25.70 -4.15 -2.88
N LEU A 57 -26.72 -3.30 -2.77
CA LEU A 57 -27.76 -3.45 -1.74
C LEU A 57 -28.66 -4.69 -1.97
N GLY A 58 -28.65 -5.24 -3.19
CA GLY A 58 -29.27 -6.51 -3.54
C GLY A 58 -28.38 -7.73 -3.38
N ALA A 59 -27.07 -7.56 -3.17
CA ALA A 59 -26.11 -8.65 -3.12
C ALA A 59 -26.19 -9.43 -1.80
N PRO A 60 -25.89 -10.75 -1.82
CA PRO A 60 -25.55 -11.51 -0.62
C PRO A 60 -24.33 -10.94 0.10
N GLU A 61 -24.27 -11.05 1.43
CA GLU A 61 -23.15 -10.52 2.23
C GLU A 61 -21.81 -11.17 1.87
N ASP A 62 -21.78 -12.47 1.53
CA ASP A 62 -20.55 -13.14 1.08
C ASP A 62 -20.06 -12.60 -0.27
N PHE A 63 -20.96 -12.19 -1.17
CA PHE A 63 -20.57 -11.58 -2.44
C PHE A 63 -19.92 -10.22 -2.20
N ILE A 64 -20.52 -9.39 -1.34
CA ILE A 64 -19.94 -8.11 -0.94
C ILE A 64 -18.54 -8.31 -0.36
N ARG A 65 -18.38 -9.22 0.60
CA ARG A 65 -17.08 -9.48 1.24
C ARG A 65 -16.01 -9.89 0.22
N ARG A 66 -16.33 -10.85 -0.65
CA ARG A 66 -15.40 -11.37 -1.67
C ARG A 66 -15.07 -10.36 -2.76
N ASP A 67 -16.07 -9.60 -3.23
CA ASP A 67 -15.85 -8.56 -4.22
C ASP A 67 -15.03 -7.41 -3.64
N LEU A 68 -15.24 -7.01 -2.37
CA LEU A 68 -14.38 -6.04 -1.69
C LEU A 68 -12.95 -6.56 -1.52
N ASP A 69 -12.77 -7.83 -1.12
CA ASP A 69 -11.45 -8.46 -1.02
C ASP A 69 -10.73 -8.46 -2.38
N ASP A 70 -11.44 -8.80 -3.46
CA ASP A 70 -10.90 -8.81 -4.81
C ASP A 70 -10.61 -7.39 -5.32
N LEU A 71 -11.47 -6.41 -5.06
CA LEU A 71 -11.22 -4.99 -5.39
C LEU A 71 -9.94 -4.50 -4.69
N GLN A 72 -9.79 -4.75 -3.38
CA GLN A 72 -8.58 -4.34 -2.66
C GLN A 72 -7.32 -5.03 -3.18
N ARG A 73 -7.41 -6.29 -3.59
CA ARG A 73 -6.28 -7.02 -4.21
C ARG A 73 -5.78 -6.31 -5.47
N HIS A 74 -6.66 -5.65 -6.21
CA HIS A 74 -6.33 -4.90 -7.42
C HIS A 74 -6.06 -3.42 -7.16
N GLY A 75 -5.90 -3.01 -5.90
CA GLY A 75 -5.57 -1.63 -5.52
C GLY A 75 -6.75 -0.65 -5.50
N PHE A 76 -7.98 -1.12 -5.69
CA PHE A 76 -9.16 -0.26 -5.56
C PHE A 76 -9.38 0.11 -4.09
N ASN A 77 -9.61 1.40 -3.86
CA ASN A 77 -9.87 2.00 -2.54
C ASN A 77 -11.20 2.77 -2.50
N TRP A 78 -12.04 2.62 -3.53
CA TRP A 78 -13.29 3.37 -3.68
C TRP A 78 -14.35 2.52 -4.41
N ILE A 79 -15.62 2.65 -4.04
CA ILE A 79 -16.75 2.06 -4.77
C ILE A 79 -17.88 3.07 -4.96
N ARG A 80 -18.60 2.96 -6.09
CA ARG A 80 -19.82 3.75 -6.37
C ARG A 80 -21.08 2.93 -6.20
N VAL A 81 -21.97 3.39 -5.32
CA VAL A 81 -23.21 2.72 -4.91
C VAL A 81 -24.38 3.69 -5.01
N TRP A 82 -25.46 3.27 -5.67
CA TRP A 82 -26.64 4.10 -5.81
C TRP A 82 -27.65 3.81 -4.68
N ALA A 83 -28.05 4.86 -3.96
CA ALA A 83 -29.09 4.76 -2.94
C ALA A 83 -30.51 4.65 -3.54
N THR A 84 -30.64 4.87 -4.85
CA THR A 84 -31.92 4.84 -5.60
C THR A 84 -31.97 3.72 -6.65
N TRP A 85 -31.09 2.72 -6.55
CA TRP A 85 -30.95 1.68 -7.57
C TRP A 85 -32.15 0.74 -7.68
N SER A 86 -32.71 0.60 -8.89
CA SER A 86 -33.77 -0.36 -9.19
C SER A 86 -33.71 -0.88 -10.64
N ALA A 87 -32.79 -1.80 -10.95
CA ALA A 87 -32.66 -2.36 -12.29
C ALA A 87 -33.23 -3.78 -12.40
N PHE A 88 -33.63 -4.21 -13.60
CA PHE A 88 -33.99 -5.61 -13.90
C PHE A 88 -35.02 -6.24 -12.95
N THR A 89 -36.11 -5.52 -12.67
CA THR A 89 -37.17 -5.87 -11.70
C THR A 89 -36.71 -5.98 -10.24
N ASN A 90 -35.48 -5.57 -9.94
CA ASN A 90 -34.90 -5.64 -8.60
C ASN A 90 -34.74 -4.26 -7.99
N ASP A 91 -35.71 -3.85 -7.18
CA ASP A 91 -35.66 -2.59 -6.45
C ASP A 91 -34.91 -2.74 -5.12
N VAL A 92 -33.67 -2.28 -5.10
CA VAL A 92 -32.76 -2.35 -3.94
C VAL A 92 -32.46 -0.96 -3.38
N SER A 93 -33.28 0.03 -3.73
CA SER A 93 -33.14 1.41 -3.26
C SER A 93 -33.22 1.51 -1.73
N ALA A 94 -32.31 2.30 -1.16
CA ALA A 94 -32.26 2.64 0.27
C ALA A 94 -33.32 3.68 0.68
N VAL A 95 -33.94 4.35 -0.29
CA VAL A 95 -35.02 5.32 -0.07
C VAL A 95 -36.22 5.08 -1.01
N ASP A 96 -37.42 5.39 -0.52
CA ASP A 96 -38.66 5.35 -1.30
C ASP A 96 -38.79 6.55 -2.28
N ALA A 97 -39.87 6.61 -3.05
CA ALA A 97 -40.10 7.67 -4.02
C ALA A 97 -40.26 9.06 -3.39
N GLU A 98 -40.66 9.14 -2.13
CA GLU A 98 -40.79 10.37 -1.34
C GLU A 98 -39.54 10.68 -0.50
N GLY A 99 -38.48 9.89 -0.65
CA GLY A 99 -37.20 10.05 0.03
C GLY A 99 -37.17 9.59 1.48
N ARG A 100 -38.12 8.76 1.92
CA ARG A 100 -38.10 8.12 3.25
C ARG A 100 -37.21 6.88 3.23
N ALA A 101 -36.74 6.49 4.41
CA ALA A 101 -35.97 5.26 4.60
C ALA A 101 -36.71 4.04 4.05
N ARG A 102 -36.02 3.20 3.27
CA ARG A 102 -36.54 1.92 2.78
C ARG A 102 -35.68 0.77 3.30
N GLU A 103 -36.26 0.00 4.21
CA GLU A 103 -35.61 -1.19 4.76
C GLU A 103 -35.89 -2.45 3.94
N PRO A 104 -34.98 -3.44 3.91
CA PRO A 104 -33.71 -3.52 4.65
C PRO A 104 -32.53 -2.76 4.01
N TYR A 105 -32.77 -2.02 2.92
CA TYR A 105 -31.70 -1.51 2.05
C TYR A 105 -30.95 -0.31 2.64
N LEU A 106 -31.60 0.55 3.41
CA LEU A 106 -30.91 1.61 4.15
C LEU A 106 -29.94 1.01 5.19
N SER A 107 -30.38 0.01 5.95
CA SER A 107 -29.51 -0.71 6.89
C SER A 107 -28.40 -1.50 6.17
N LYS A 108 -28.63 -2.01 4.96
CA LYS A 108 -27.57 -2.61 4.14
C LYS A 108 -26.55 -1.58 3.66
N LEU A 109 -26.99 -0.38 3.26
CA LEU A 109 -26.10 0.70 2.85
C LEU A 109 -25.20 1.12 4.01
N ALA A 110 -25.76 1.30 5.22
CA ALA A 110 -24.99 1.60 6.42
C ALA A 110 -23.94 0.53 6.73
N ARG A 111 -24.31 -0.75 6.62
CA ARG A 111 -23.36 -1.87 6.81
C ARG A 111 -22.26 -1.89 5.74
N LEU A 112 -22.59 -1.62 4.48
CA LEU A 112 -21.60 -1.54 3.40
C LEU A 112 -20.62 -0.38 3.62
N VAL A 113 -21.11 0.81 3.97
CA VAL A 113 -20.26 1.97 4.30
C VAL A 113 -19.34 1.66 5.46
N GLY A 114 -19.86 1.04 6.52
CA GLY A 114 -19.05 0.60 7.66
C GLY A 114 -18.04 -0.48 7.31
N GLU A 115 -18.38 -1.43 6.44
CA GLU A 115 -17.44 -2.44 5.97
C GLU A 115 -16.30 -1.83 5.14
N CYS A 116 -16.62 -0.89 4.25
CA CYS A 116 -15.63 -0.12 3.54
C CYS A 116 -14.75 0.70 4.49
N ASP A 117 -15.31 1.30 5.55
CA ASP A 117 -14.57 2.07 6.54
C ASP A 117 -13.52 1.20 7.26
N ARG A 118 -13.92 -0.01 7.71
CA ARG A 118 -13.00 -0.99 8.31
C ARG A 118 -11.85 -1.41 7.39
N ARG A 119 -12.08 -1.33 6.08
CA ARG A 119 -11.13 -1.71 5.01
C ARG A 119 -10.30 -0.52 4.51
N GLY A 120 -10.60 0.69 4.99
CA GLY A 120 -10.01 1.93 4.50
C GLY A 120 -10.42 2.31 3.07
N MET A 121 -11.62 1.95 2.67
CA MET A 121 -12.21 2.25 1.36
C MET A 121 -13.25 3.36 1.46
N VAL A 122 -13.37 4.14 0.39
CA VAL A 122 -14.35 5.22 0.24
C VAL A 122 -15.64 4.72 -0.42
N VAL A 123 -16.78 5.26 0.00
CA VAL A 123 -18.07 5.02 -0.69
C VAL A 123 -18.60 6.31 -1.30
N ASP A 124 -18.83 6.27 -2.61
CA ASP A 124 -19.69 7.22 -3.31
C ASP A 124 -21.14 6.76 -3.20
N VAL A 125 -21.94 7.53 -2.47
CA VAL A 125 -23.38 7.30 -2.33
C VAL A 125 -24.09 8.22 -3.31
N THR A 126 -24.73 7.64 -4.31
CA THR A 126 -25.33 8.41 -5.42
C THR A 126 -26.86 8.40 -5.36
N LEU A 127 -27.47 9.57 -5.59
CA LEU A 127 -28.90 9.74 -5.84
C LEU A 127 -29.15 9.95 -7.34
N SER A 128 -30.26 9.43 -7.87
CA SER A 128 -30.74 9.74 -9.21
C SER A 128 -32.22 10.12 -9.12
N ARG A 129 -32.60 11.23 -9.78
CA ARG A 129 -33.99 11.66 -9.91
C ARG A 129 -34.59 10.99 -11.15
N GLY A 130 -35.84 10.52 -11.07
CA GLY A 130 -36.67 10.21 -12.24
C GLY A 130 -36.00 9.39 -13.35
N ASN A 131 -35.11 8.46 -13.01
CA ASN A 131 -34.33 7.72 -14.00
C ASN A 131 -35.04 6.42 -14.38
N ASP A 132 -35.65 6.42 -15.56
CA ASP A 132 -36.36 5.26 -16.12
C ASP A 132 -35.42 4.07 -16.41
N ALA A 133 -34.10 4.31 -16.54
CA ALA A 133 -33.09 3.25 -16.67
C ALA A 133 -32.89 2.43 -15.38
N THR A 134 -33.40 2.93 -14.25
CA THR A 134 -33.31 2.28 -12.93
C THR A 134 -34.68 2.14 -12.28
N GLY A 135 -35.73 1.83 -13.05
CA GLY A 135 -37.06 1.48 -12.53
C GLY A 135 -38.01 2.67 -12.40
N PRO A 136 -39.09 2.59 -11.59
CA PRO A 136 -40.10 3.64 -11.53
C PRO A 136 -39.50 4.97 -11.05
N PRO A 137 -39.94 6.12 -11.58
CA PRO A 137 -39.41 7.44 -11.21
C PRO A 137 -39.44 7.68 -9.69
N ARG A 138 -38.30 8.11 -9.14
CA ARG A 138 -38.16 8.48 -7.71
C ARG A 138 -37.72 9.92 -7.56
N LEU A 139 -38.01 10.50 -6.40
CA LEU A 139 -37.53 11.83 -6.00
C LEU A 139 -37.96 12.93 -6.98
N ALA A 140 -39.13 12.76 -7.61
CA ALA A 140 -39.65 13.63 -8.66
C ALA A 140 -39.84 15.09 -8.21
N THR A 141 -39.98 15.32 -6.90
CA THR A 141 -40.09 16.67 -6.32
C THR A 141 -38.83 17.03 -5.54
N LEU A 142 -38.54 18.33 -5.46
CA LEU A 142 -37.48 18.83 -4.58
C LEU A 142 -37.66 18.39 -3.13
N ALA A 143 -38.90 18.40 -2.62
CA ALA A 143 -39.20 17.99 -1.24
C ALA A 143 -38.88 16.51 -0.98
N ALA A 144 -39.20 15.62 -1.93
CA ALA A 144 -38.82 14.21 -1.83
C ALA A 144 -37.29 14.05 -1.88
N HIS A 145 -36.62 14.77 -2.79
CA HIS A 145 -35.17 14.72 -2.92
C HIS A 145 -34.46 15.23 -1.65
N GLN A 146 -34.91 16.35 -1.08
CA GLN A 146 -34.42 16.86 0.20
C GLN A 146 -34.60 15.83 1.32
N ARG A 147 -35.75 15.17 1.41
CA ARG A 147 -35.99 14.12 2.41
C ARG A 147 -35.03 12.93 2.26
N ALA A 148 -34.72 12.53 1.03
CA ALA A 148 -33.74 11.47 0.76
C ALA A 148 -32.34 11.86 1.25
N VAL A 149 -31.92 13.10 0.97
CA VAL A 149 -30.65 13.66 1.47
C VAL A 149 -30.61 13.63 3.00
N GLU A 150 -31.65 14.12 3.68
CA GLU A 150 -31.71 14.12 5.15
C GLU A 150 -31.66 12.70 5.72
N THR A 151 -32.39 11.76 5.09
CA THR A 151 -32.42 10.35 5.48
C THR A 151 -31.02 9.72 5.41
N LEU A 152 -30.32 9.88 4.28
CA LEU A 152 -29.00 9.29 4.07
C LEU A 152 -27.93 9.92 4.97
N VAL A 153 -27.89 11.25 5.09
CA VAL A 153 -26.90 11.95 5.93
C VAL A 153 -27.05 11.55 7.39
N ARG A 154 -28.29 11.41 7.90
CA ARG A 154 -28.53 10.97 9.27
C ARG A 154 -28.17 9.50 9.49
N ALA A 155 -28.54 8.62 8.56
CA ALA A 155 -28.30 7.19 8.68
C ALA A 155 -26.80 6.83 8.62
N LEU A 156 -26.00 7.60 7.88
CA LEU A 156 -24.58 7.35 7.65
C LEU A 156 -23.65 8.29 8.42
N ALA A 157 -24.18 9.05 9.38
CA ALA A 157 -23.44 10.07 10.15
C ALA A 157 -22.25 9.51 10.95
N ALA A 158 -22.27 8.22 11.27
CA ALA A 158 -21.22 7.56 12.05
C ALA A 158 -19.89 7.42 11.29
N TRP A 159 -19.90 7.47 9.95
CA TRP A 159 -18.71 7.18 9.13
C TRP A 159 -18.24 8.41 8.35
N ARG A 160 -16.92 8.53 8.15
CA ARG A 160 -16.27 9.66 7.48
C ARG A 160 -15.66 9.31 6.12
N ASN A 161 -15.73 8.06 5.70
CA ASN A 161 -15.19 7.52 4.45
C ASN A 161 -16.16 7.62 3.26
N TRP A 162 -17.10 8.56 3.21
CA TRP A 162 -18.08 8.60 2.12
C TRP A 162 -18.45 10.02 1.68
N TYR A 163 -18.97 10.15 0.46
CA TYR A 163 -19.50 11.41 -0.06
C TYR A 163 -20.86 11.21 -0.73
N LEU A 164 -21.60 12.30 -0.91
CA LEU A 164 -22.92 12.28 -1.53
C LEU A 164 -22.90 12.92 -2.92
N ASP A 165 -23.23 12.13 -3.94
CA ASP A 165 -23.60 12.63 -5.26
C ASP A 165 -25.12 12.91 -5.27
N LEU A 166 -25.47 14.20 -5.30
CA LEU A 166 -26.85 14.70 -5.21
C LEU A 166 -27.68 14.44 -6.46
N GLY A 167 -27.08 13.98 -7.55
CA GLY A 167 -27.82 13.77 -8.78
C GLY A 167 -26.93 13.23 -9.87
N ASN A 168 -27.08 11.94 -10.13
CA ASN A 168 -26.48 11.31 -11.29
C ASN A 168 -26.99 11.95 -12.57
N GLU A 169 -26.10 12.49 -13.40
CA GLU A 169 -26.39 13.08 -14.71
C GLU A 169 -27.49 14.15 -14.67
N ARG A 170 -27.49 14.91 -13.57
CA ARG A 170 -28.53 15.87 -13.22
C ARG A 170 -28.82 16.92 -14.29
N ASN A 171 -27.90 17.16 -15.22
CA ASN A 171 -28.03 18.20 -16.24
C ASN A 171 -28.79 17.73 -17.49
N ILE A 172 -29.03 16.42 -17.64
CA ILE A 172 -29.83 15.91 -18.75
C ILE A 172 -31.28 16.37 -18.60
N ARG A 173 -31.87 16.87 -19.69
CA ARG A 173 -33.18 17.54 -19.72
C ARG A 173 -34.36 16.57 -19.83
N ASP A 174 -34.32 15.50 -19.06
CA ASP A 174 -35.41 14.53 -18.91
C ASP A 174 -35.81 14.41 -17.42
N GLY A 175 -36.42 13.29 -17.02
CA GLY A 175 -36.81 13.02 -15.63
C GLY A 175 -35.66 13.12 -14.62
N ARG A 176 -34.40 13.05 -15.08
CA ARG A 176 -33.19 13.21 -14.25
C ARG A 176 -32.85 14.65 -13.90
N TYR A 177 -33.47 15.62 -14.57
CA TYR A 177 -33.07 17.01 -14.45
C TYR A 177 -33.19 17.54 -13.01
N VAL A 178 -32.08 18.04 -12.48
CA VAL A 178 -32.02 18.82 -11.24
C VAL A 178 -31.30 20.14 -11.52
N SER A 179 -32.01 21.25 -11.37
CA SER A 179 -31.45 22.57 -11.62
C SER A 179 -30.30 22.89 -10.65
N LEU A 180 -29.38 23.79 -11.02
CA LEU A 180 -28.29 24.18 -10.10
C LEU A 180 -28.83 24.83 -8.81
N ALA A 181 -29.97 25.52 -8.90
CA ALA A 181 -30.64 26.11 -7.74
C ALA A 181 -31.14 25.03 -6.77
N GLU A 182 -31.72 23.95 -7.29
CA GLU A 182 -32.10 22.79 -6.46
C GLU A 182 -30.87 22.06 -5.91
N VAL A 183 -29.83 21.83 -6.71
CA VAL A 183 -28.57 21.22 -6.24
C VAL A 183 -27.99 22.02 -5.09
N LYS A 184 -27.97 23.36 -5.18
CA LYS A 184 -27.54 24.23 -4.08
C LYS A 184 -28.37 24.00 -2.81
N GLN A 185 -29.69 23.98 -2.92
CA GLN A 185 -30.59 23.76 -1.76
C GLN A 185 -30.38 22.39 -1.10
N LEU A 186 -30.12 21.36 -1.91
CA LEU A 186 -29.79 20.01 -1.43
C LEU A 186 -28.42 20.00 -0.74
N ARG A 187 -27.40 20.60 -1.35
CA ARG A 187 -26.05 20.73 -0.77
C ARG A 187 -26.07 21.50 0.55
N ASP A 188 -26.83 22.60 0.62
CA ASP A 188 -26.96 23.40 1.85
C ASP A 188 -27.70 22.62 2.95
N THR A 189 -28.60 21.70 2.57
CA THR A 189 -29.19 20.74 3.51
C THR A 189 -28.17 19.74 4.04
N VAL A 190 -27.29 19.20 3.19
CA VAL A 190 -26.18 18.36 3.65
C VAL A 190 -25.30 19.12 4.63
N LYS A 191 -24.83 20.32 4.28
CA LYS A 191 -23.89 21.07 5.13
C LYS A 191 -24.50 21.54 6.45
N ARG A 192 -25.82 21.75 6.50
CA ARG A 192 -26.54 22.02 7.76
C ARG A 192 -26.53 20.81 8.70
N LEU A 193 -26.58 19.60 8.15
CA LEU A 193 -26.59 18.35 8.93
C LEU A 193 -25.20 17.81 9.24
N ASP A 194 -24.27 17.90 8.29
CA ASP A 194 -22.88 17.45 8.39
C ASP A 194 -21.97 18.40 7.59
N PRO A 195 -21.40 19.44 8.23
CA PRO A 195 -20.60 20.47 7.55
C PRO A 195 -19.38 19.94 6.80
N HIS A 196 -18.85 18.79 7.24
CA HIS A 196 -17.64 18.17 6.68
C HIS A 196 -17.95 17.18 5.55
N ARG A 197 -19.20 16.80 5.33
CA ARG A 197 -19.57 15.84 4.28
C ARG A 197 -19.26 16.40 2.91
N LEU A 198 -18.47 15.69 2.10
CA LEU A 198 -18.21 16.10 0.72
C LEU A 198 -19.46 15.82 -0.15
N VAL A 199 -19.72 16.74 -1.08
CA VAL A 199 -20.92 16.77 -1.91
C VAL A 199 -20.57 17.11 -3.35
N THR A 200 -21.15 16.37 -4.29
CA THR A 200 -21.06 16.63 -5.74
C THR A 200 -22.42 16.44 -6.41
N ALA A 201 -22.48 16.69 -7.72
CA ALA A 201 -23.57 16.35 -8.61
C ALA A 201 -22.97 16.17 -10.01
N SER A 202 -23.19 15.03 -10.67
CA SER A 202 -22.47 14.73 -11.91
C SER A 202 -23.01 15.45 -13.14
N HIS A 203 -22.10 15.72 -14.08
CA HIS A 203 -22.39 16.31 -15.39
C HIS A 203 -22.29 15.23 -16.47
N ALA A 204 -23.25 15.17 -17.40
CA ALA A 204 -23.23 14.25 -18.54
C ALA A 204 -23.80 14.86 -19.82
N GLY A 205 -23.74 14.11 -20.92
CA GLY A 205 -24.29 14.55 -22.22
C GLY A 205 -23.32 15.42 -23.03
N GLY A 206 -22.03 15.41 -22.70
CA GLY A 206 -20.99 16.14 -23.40
C GLY A 206 -19.74 16.31 -22.54
N GLU A 207 -18.73 16.98 -23.09
CA GLU A 207 -17.58 17.46 -22.30
C GLU A 207 -17.99 18.65 -21.43
N LEU A 208 -17.45 18.72 -20.21
CA LEU A 208 -17.74 19.82 -19.28
C LEU A 208 -17.20 21.14 -19.84
N SER A 209 -18.06 22.15 -19.93
CA SER A 209 -17.64 23.49 -20.37
C SER A 209 -17.08 24.35 -19.23
N ARG A 210 -16.29 25.38 -19.58
CA ARG A 210 -15.77 26.37 -18.62
C ARG A 210 -16.87 27.05 -17.81
N GLU A 211 -17.97 27.43 -18.48
CA GLU A 211 -19.09 28.06 -17.79
C GLU A 211 -19.76 27.07 -16.82
N GLU A 212 -19.93 25.81 -17.20
CA GLU A 212 -20.49 24.83 -16.28
C GLU A 212 -19.57 24.56 -15.10
N ALA A 213 -18.26 24.37 -15.30
CA ALA A 213 -17.30 24.22 -14.21
C ALA A 213 -17.41 25.39 -13.21
N ARG A 214 -17.45 26.63 -13.72
CA ARG A 214 -17.67 27.84 -12.92
C ARG A 214 -18.97 27.76 -12.13
N ARG A 215 -20.09 27.42 -12.77
CA ARG A 215 -21.41 27.38 -12.14
C ARG A 215 -21.54 26.27 -11.10
N TYR A 216 -20.95 25.10 -11.32
CA TYR A 216 -20.94 24.01 -10.34
C TYR A 216 -20.21 24.42 -9.06
N VAL A 217 -19.07 25.10 -9.18
CA VAL A 217 -18.24 25.50 -8.03
C VAL A 217 -18.75 26.78 -7.36
N LEU A 218 -19.20 27.77 -8.11
CA LEU A 218 -19.59 29.08 -7.56
C LEU A 218 -21.09 29.19 -7.27
N GLU A 219 -21.96 28.73 -8.20
CA GLU A 219 -23.42 28.81 -8.01
C GLU A 219 -23.91 27.67 -7.12
N ALA A 220 -23.63 26.41 -7.45
CA ALA A 220 -24.07 25.26 -6.65
C ALA A 220 -23.17 24.98 -5.44
N GLN A 221 -21.96 25.54 -5.39
CA GLN A 221 -21.02 25.39 -4.27
C GLN A 221 -20.67 23.93 -3.96
N LEU A 222 -20.53 23.12 -5.00
CA LEU A 222 -20.08 21.73 -4.89
C LEU A 222 -18.62 21.67 -4.42
N ASP A 223 -18.27 20.59 -3.73
CA ASP A 223 -16.93 20.41 -3.17
C ASP A 223 -15.92 19.90 -4.21
N PHE A 224 -16.39 19.24 -5.28
CA PHE A 224 -15.58 18.74 -6.40
C PHE A 224 -16.43 18.49 -7.65
N LEU A 225 -15.77 18.39 -8.82
CA LEU A 225 -16.40 18.18 -10.12
C LEU A 225 -16.39 16.69 -10.53
N THR A 226 -17.49 16.22 -11.11
CA THR A 226 -17.62 14.84 -11.60
C THR A 226 -18.21 14.77 -13.02
N PRO A 227 -17.39 15.06 -14.05
CA PRO A 227 -17.83 14.96 -15.44
C PRO A 227 -17.86 13.52 -15.94
N HIS A 228 -18.94 13.14 -16.63
CA HIS A 228 -19.07 11.91 -17.41
C HIS A 228 -18.68 12.22 -18.84
N ARG A 229 -17.54 11.69 -19.26
CA ARG A 229 -17.00 11.96 -20.60
C ARG A 229 -17.74 11.14 -21.67
N PRO A 230 -17.74 11.60 -22.94
CA PRO A 230 -18.25 10.82 -24.06
C PRO A 230 -17.67 9.40 -24.09
N ARG A 231 -18.48 8.41 -24.49
CA ARG A 231 -18.09 6.99 -24.54
C ARG A 231 -17.73 6.59 -25.97
N GLU A 232 -16.64 7.15 -26.47
CA GLU A 232 -16.21 7.02 -27.86
C GLU A 232 -14.73 6.57 -27.96
N PRO A 233 -14.30 5.95 -29.08
CA PRO A 233 -12.94 5.43 -29.24
C PRO A 233 -11.81 6.43 -28.97
N GLY A 234 -12.07 7.73 -29.18
CA GLY A 234 -11.09 8.80 -28.93
C GLY A 234 -10.97 9.21 -27.47
N SER A 235 -11.92 8.82 -26.60
CA SER A 235 -11.97 9.28 -25.22
C SER A 235 -10.71 8.96 -24.41
N PRO A 236 -10.17 7.71 -24.40
CA PRO A 236 -8.98 7.37 -23.62
C PRO A 236 -7.78 8.26 -23.90
N ALA A 237 -7.49 8.53 -25.18
CA ALA A 237 -6.34 9.34 -25.59
C ALA A 237 -6.48 10.82 -25.22
N GLN A 238 -7.71 11.30 -25.01
CA GLN A 238 -8.00 12.71 -24.71
C GLN A 238 -8.06 13.00 -23.20
N THR A 239 -8.10 11.98 -22.35
CA THR A 239 -8.39 12.12 -20.91
C THR A 239 -7.43 13.03 -20.20
N GLU A 240 -6.14 12.95 -20.53
CA GLU A 240 -5.12 13.82 -19.94
C GLU A 240 -5.40 15.30 -20.23
N ALA A 241 -5.61 15.65 -21.50
CA ALA A 241 -5.89 17.02 -21.91
C ALA A 241 -7.22 17.53 -21.33
N ARG A 242 -8.28 16.70 -21.40
CA ARG A 242 -9.61 17.03 -20.89
C ARG A 242 -9.69 17.13 -19.36
N THR A 243 -8.75 16.52 -18.64
CA THR A 243 -8.62 16.70 -17.19
C THR A 243 -7.95 18.03 -16.84
N ARG A 244 -6.95 18.45 -17.64
CA ARG A 244 -6.21 19.71 -17.40
C ARG A 244 -7.07 20.94 -17.61
N GLU A 245 -7.97 20.91 -18.59
CA GLU A 245 -8.89 22.02 -18.92
C GLU A 245 -9.69 22.52 -17.69
N PRO A 246 -10.50 21.70 -16.99
CA PRO A 246 -11.23 22.15 -15.82
C PRO A 246 -10.33 22.56 -14.66
N LEU A 247 -9.20 21.87 -14.43
CA LEU A 247 -8.25 22.26 -13.38
C LEU A 247 -7.64 23.64 -13.64
N GLN A 248 -7.32 23.95 -14.90
CA GLN A 248 -6.86 25.27 -15.32
C GLN A 248 -7.95 26.33 -15.10
N TRP A 249 -9.18 26.07 -15.53
CA TRP A 249 -10.28 27.02 -15.34
C TRP A 249 -10.54 27.29 -13.86
N LEU A 250 -10.47 26.27 -13.00
CA LEU A 250 -10.64 26.41 -11.56
C LEU A 250 -9.50 27.21 -10.90
N ALA A 251 -8.27 27.07 -11.39
CA ALA A 251 -7.15 27.89 -10.97
C ALA A 251 -7.34 29.36 -11.37
N GLU A 252 -7.81 29.63 -12.60
CA GLU A 252 -8.14 30.98 -13.08
C GLU A 252 -9.31 31.60 -12.30
N LEU A 253 -10.24 30.78 -11.80
CA LEU A 253 -11.34 31.21 -10.91
C LEU A 253 -10.90 31.42 -9.45
N GLY A 254 -9.65 31.09 -9.09
CA GLY A 254 -9.14 31.20 -7.72
C GLY A 254 -9.72 30.17 -6.75
N ARG A 255 -10.37 29.10 -7.25
CA ARG A 255 -10.95 28.04 -6.41
C ARG A 255 -10.72 26.68 -7.06
N VAL A 256 -9.58 26.08 -6.73
CA VAL A 256 -9.21 24.72 -7.16
C VAL A 256 -9.94 23.69 -6.31
N VAL A 257 -10.64 22.79 -6.98
CA VAL A 257 -11.31 21.62 -6.38
C VAL A 257 -10.96 20.36 -7.18
N PRO A 258 -11.13 19.16 -6.61
CA PRO A 258 -10.90 17.92 -7.33
C PRO A 258 -11.75 17.76 -8.60
N VAL A 259 -11.17 17.10 -9.61
CA VAL A 259 -11.89 16.53 -10.76
C VAL A 259 -11.87 15.02 -10.62
N HIS A 260 -13.03 14.38 -10.60
CA HIS A 260 -13.17 12.97 -10.25
C HIS A 260 -14.08 12.25 -11.24
N TYR A 261 -13.55 11.24 -11.93
CA TYR A 261 -14.30 10.51 -12.96
C TYR A 261 -15.09 9.36 -12.36
N GLN A 262 -16.38 9.60 -12.13
CA GLN A 262 -17.30 8.61 -11.54
C GLN A 262 -17.78 7.57 -12.55
N GLU A 263 -18.01 7.98 -13.81
CA GLU A 263 -18.49 7.10 -14.88
C GLU A 263 -17.77 7.38 -16.20
N PRO A 264 -16.49 6.95 -16.35
CA PRO A 264 -15.84 6.83 -17.65
C PRO A 264 -16.60 5.94 -18.63
N PHE A 265 -15.97 5.59 -19.76
CA PHE A 265 -16.55 4.58 -20.65
C PHE A 265 -16.60 3.20 -19.99
N ARG A 266 -17.46 2.34 -20.55
CA ARG A 266 -17.57 0.93 -20.19
C ARG A 266 -17.85 0.07 -21.41
N ARG A 267 -17.58 -1.23 -21.28
CA ARG A 267 -18.00 -2.24 -22.26
C ARG A 267 -19.51 -2.48 -22.19
N GLY A 268 -20.07 -2.99 -23.28
CA GLY A 268 -21.50 -3.29 -23.39
C GLY A 268 -22.43 -2.08 -23.50
N TYR A 269 -21.92 -0.85 -23.68
CA TYR A 269 -22.74 0.36 -23.73
C TYR A 269 -23.27 0.73 -25.12
N GLY A 270 -22.49 0.48 -26.18
CA GLY A 270 -22.82 0.86 -27.56
C GLY A 270 -21.98 0.10 -28.57
N GLY A 271 -21.85 0.64 -29.79
CA GLY A 271 -21.12 -0.03 -30.88
C GLY A 271 -19.61 -0.15 -30.64
N TRP A 272 -19.02 0.74 -29.84
CA TRP A 272 -17.62 0.62 -29.42
C TRP A 272 -17.49 -0.25 -28.17
N GLN A 273 -16.53 -1.17 -28.19
CA GLN A 273 -16.22 -2.10 -27.10
C GLN A 273 -14.77 -1.87 -26.64
N PRO A 274 -14.54 -1.01 -25.62
CA PRO A 274 -13.21 -0.65 -25.14
C PRO A 274 -12.41 -1.87 -24.69
N VAL A 275 -11.18 -2.03 -25.16
CA VAL A 275 -10.28 -3.13 -24.75
C VAL A 275 -9.49 -2.77 -23.49
N ALA A 276 -8.77 -3.72 -22.90
CA ALA A 276 -7.97 -3.47 -21.69
C ALA A 276 -7.01 -2.28 -21.84
N ALA A 277 -6.41 -2.10 -23.02
CA ALA A 277 -5.53 -0.97 -23.33
C ALA A 277 -6.23 0.39 -23.24
N ASP A 278 -7.52 0.46 -23.61
CA ASP A 278 -8.30 1.68 -23.51
C ASP A 278 -8.49 2.09 -22.04
N PHE A 279 -8.90 1.14 -21.19
CA PHE A 279 -9.03 1.40 -19.74
C PHE A 279 -7.73 1.85 -19.10
N ASN A 280 -6.60 1.23 -19.47
CA ASN A 280 -5.28 1.64 -18.99
C ASN A 280 -4.93 3.06 -19.46
N ALA A 281 -5.11 3.38 -20.74
CA ALA A 281 -4.83 4.70 -21.29
C ALA A 281 -5.68 5.79 -20.63
N ASP A 282 -6.96 5.50 -20.36
CA ASP A 282 -7.88 6.44 -19.72
C ASP A 282 -7.52 6.69 -18.25
N LEU A 283 -7.23 5.63 -17.48
CA LEU A 283 -6.78 5.72 -16.10
C LEU A 283 -5.46 6.50 -15.98
N GLU A 284 -4.47 6.16 -16.81
CA GLU A 284 -3.19 6.86 -16.84
C GLU A 284 -3.36 8.32 -17.25
N GLY A 285 -4.20 8.58 -18.26
CA GLY A 285 -4.53 9.93 -18.72
C GLY A 285 -5.18 10.75 -17.61
N ALA A 286 -6.12 10.18 -16.87
CA ALA A 286 -6.74 10.83 -15.72
C ALA A 286 -5.69 11.18 -14.66
N HIS A 287 -4.78 10.25 -14.34
CA HIS A 287 -3.72 10.48 -13.36
C HIS A 287 -2.73 11.55 -13.82
N ARG A 288 -2.18 11.47 -15.04
CA ARG A 288 -1.26 12.48 -15.61
C ARG A 288 -1.91 13.84 -15.84
N GLY A 289 -3.23 13.84 -16.03
CA GLY A 289 -4.04 15.03 -16.15
C GLY A 289 -4.29 15.74 -14.82
N GLY A 290 -4.06 15.07 -13.68
CA GLY A 290 -4.26 15.61 -12.34
C GLY A 290 -5.63 15.34 -11.74
N ALA A 291 -6.39 14.35 -12.25
CA ALA A 291 -7.65 13.93 -11.66
C ALA A 291 -7.41 13.38 -10.25
N ALA A 292 -8.38 13.55 -9.37
CA ALA A 292 -8.34 13.04 -8.00
C ALA A 292 -8.83 11.59 -7.87
N GLY A 293 -9.49 11.07 -8.90
CA GLY A 293 -9.87 9.66 -8.95
C GLY A 293 -10.53 9.26 -10.25
N TRP A 294 -10.63 7.96 -10.46
CA TRP A 294 -11.11 7.34 -11.69
C TRP A 294 -11.83 6.02 -11.40
N CYS A 295 -12.91 5.76 -12.13
CA CYS A 295 -13.75 4.57 -11.95
C CYS A 295 -13.55 3.55 -13.06
N PHE A 296 -13.28 2.30 -12.69
CA PHE A 296 -13.56 1.15 -13.53
C PHE A 296 -15.08 1.00 -13.67
N HIS A 297 -15.62 1.75 -14.62
CA HIS A 297 -17.04 1.75 -14.92
C HIS A 297 -17.41 0.48 -15.67
N ASN A 298 -18.48 -0.18 -15.21
CA ASN A 298 -18.98 -1.44 -15.75
C ASN A 298 -20.52 -1.44 -15.73
N GLY A 299 -21.14 -2.42 -16.38
CA GLY A 299 -22.60 -2.53 -16.41
C GLY A 299 -23.13 -3.69 -17.22
N ASP A 300 -24.40 -3.60 -17.61
CA ASP A 300 -25.09 -4.51 -18.52
C ASP A 300 -24.51 -4.55 -19.96
N THR A 301 -24.88 -5.57 -20.74
CA THR A 301 -24.58 -5.61 -22.18
C THR A 301 -25.83 -5.27 -22.97
N ARG A 302 -25.96 -4.02 -23.41
CA ARG A 302 -27.15 -3.56 -24.12
C ARG A 302 -27.36 -4.34 -25.41
N GLY A 303 -28.56 -4.89 -25.58
CA GLY A 303 -28.95 -5.62 -26.78
C GLY A 303 -28.52 -7.09 -26.79
N ALA A 304 -27.91 -7.58 -25.71
CA ALA A 304 -27.79 -9.02 -25.46
C ALA A 304 -29.13 -9.60 -24.95
N THR A 305 -29.27 -10.92 -24.94
CA THR A 305 -30.46 -11.57 -24.34
C THR A 305 -30.57 -11.18 -22.87
N ASP A 306 -31.71 -10.60 -22.49
CA ASP A 306 -31.99 -10.05 -21.16
C ASP A 306 -30.92 -9.08 -20.61
N ASP A 307 -30.18 -8.43 -21.52
CA ASP A 307 -29.05 -7.52 -21.28
C ASP A 307 -27.92 -8.12 -20.40
N GLU A 308 -27.73 -9.44 -20.46
CA GLU A 308 -26.66 -10.11 -19.73
C GLU A 308 -25.26 -9.98 -20.37
N PRO A 309 -24.17 -10.09 -19.59
CA PRO A 309 -24.14 -10.05 -18.12
C PRO A 309 -24.37 -8.64 -17.56
N ARG A 310 -24.93 -8.57 -16.35
CA ARG A 310 -25.36 -7.35 -15.65
C ARG A 310 -24.35 -6.93 -14.60
N ARG A 311 -23.08 -6.79 -15.01
CA ARG A 311 -21.95 -6.48 -14.11
C ARG A 311 -22.30 -5.31 -13.21
N SER A 312 -22.16 -5.50 -11.90
CA SER A 312 -22.58 -4.59 -10.81
C SER A 312 -24.05 -4.15 -10.78
N PHE A 313 -24.81 -4.23 -11.88
CA PHE A 313 -26.18 -3.74 -11.95
C PHE A 313 -27.17 -4.72 -11.28
N ASP A 314 -26.89 -6.02 -11.35
CA ASP A 314 -27.65 -7.06 -10.64
C ASP A 314 -26.70 -8.11 -10.06
N LEU A 315 -26.58 -8.10 -8.73
CA LEU A 315 -25.67 -8.95 -7.97
C LEU A 315 -26.41 -10.04 -7.16
N ARG A 316 -27.70 -10.28 -7.45
CA ARG A 316 -28.48 -11.32 -6.76
C ARG A 316 -27.94 -12.72 -6.99
N VAL A 317 -27.50 -12.99 -8.23
CA VAL A 317 -27.17 -14.34 -8.70
C VAL A 317 -25.66 -14.53 -8.90
N ARG A 318 -24.96 -13.53 -9.43
CA ARG A 318 -23.51 -13.55 -9.67
C ARG A 318 -22.85 -12.32 -9.08
N ARG A 319 -21.72 -12.50 -8.41
CA ARG A 319 -20.88 -11.39 -7.91
C ARG A 319 -20.22 -10.64 -9.07
N LEU A 320 -19.62 -9.47 -8.82
CA LEU A 320 -19.06 -8.63 -9.88
C LEU A 320 -18.00 -9.36 -10.73
N PHE A 321 -16.97 -9.93 -10.09
CA PHE A 321 -15.84 -10.50 -10.83
C PHE A 321 -16.18 -11.74 -11.65
N ASP A 322 -17.24 -12.46 -11.30
CA ASP A 322 -17.71 -13.63 -12.05
C ASP A 322 -18.47 -13.23 -13.33
N GLN A 323 -18.81 -11.94 -13.47
CA GLN A 323 -19.52 -11.39 -14.62
C GLN A 323 -18.61 -10.66 -15.62
N LEU A 324 -17.35 -10.42 -15.25
CA LEU A 324 -16.40 -9.70 -16.10
C LEU A 324 -16.05 -10.51 -17.34
N ASP A 325 -15.76 -9.84 -18.45
CA ASP A 325 -15.27 -10.49 -19.66
C ASP A 325 -13.73 -10.59 -19.70
N ALA A 326 -13.18 -11.06 -20.82
CA ALA A 326 -11.73 -11.25 -20.97
C ALA A 326 -10.95 -9.92 -20.97
N GLU A 327 -11.51 -8.86 -21.54
CA GLU A 327 -10.85 -7.55 -21.61
C GLU A 327 -10.89 -6.84 -20.25
N GLU A 328 -12.03 -6.93 -19.56
CA GLU A 328 -12.17 -6.43 -18.19
C GLU A 328 -11.20 -7.16 -17.25
N ARG A 329 -11.10 -8.49 -17.34
CA ARG A 329 -10.11 -9.25 -16.58
C ARG A 329 -8.68 -8.92 -16.97
N ALA A 330 -8.40 -8.67 -18.25
CA ALA A 330 -7.07 -8.27 -18.70
C ALA A 330 -6.69 -6.89 -18.16
N PHE A 331 -7.62 -5.93 -18.09
CA PHE A 331 -7.42 -4.65 -17.41
C PHE A 331 -7.17 -4.83 -15.92
N LEU A 332 -7.98 -5.63 -15.23
CA LEU A 332 -7.75 -5.89 -13.80
C LEU A 332 -6.38 -6.56 -13.58
N ALA A 333 -6.03 -7.55 -14.40
CA ALA A 333 -4.70 -8.15 -14.36
C ALA A 333 -3.59 -7.13 -14.62
N SER A 334 -3.82 -6.14 -15.49
CA SER A 334 -2.88 -5.02 -15.69
C SER A 334 -2.90 -4.01 -14.56
N LEU A 335 -3.83 -4.00 -13.60
CA LEU A 335 -3.72 -3.21 -12.36
C LEU A 335 -2.86 -3.92 -11.31
N LEU A 336 -2.95 -5.25 -11.24
CA LEU A 336 -1.87 -6.03 -10.59
C LEU A 336 -0.54 -5.84 -11.32
N GLY A 337 -0.65 -5.45 -12.60
CA GLY A 337 0.40 -5.11 -13.52
C GLY A 337 0.66 -3.62 -13.75
N THR A 338 0.13 -2.70 -12.96
CA THR A 338 0.67 -1.31 -12.87
C THR A 338 1.70 -1.24 -11.75
N ALA A 339 1.90 -2.35 -11.04
CA ALA A 339 3.20 -2.84 -10.58
C ALA A 339 3.98 -3.64 -11.66
N SER A 340 3.53 -3.69 -12.94
CA SER A 340 4.13 -4.46 -14.04
C SER A 340 4.04 -3.78 -15.42
N GLN A 341 4.42 -2.50 -15.54
CA GLN A 341 5.16 -2.17 -16.76
C GLN A 341 6.57 -2.71 -16.54
N ALA A 342 6.73 -3.91 -17.08
CA ALA A 342 7.84 -4.84 -17.00
C ALA A 342 8.21 -5.27 -15.56
N ASP A 343 7.87 -6.51 -15.23
CA ASP A 343 8.87 -7.39 -14.67
C ASP A 343 9.00 -8.50 -15.69
N ALA A 344 10.12 -8.55 -16.41
CA ALA A 344 10.54 -9.83 -16.90
C ALA A 344 10.67 -10.72 -15.66
N ASP A 345 9.76 -11.67 -15.49
CA ASP A 345 9.97 -12.73 -14.51
C ASP A 345 11.22 -13.49 -14.97
N PRO A 346 12.35 -13.42 -14.25
CA PRO A 346 13.54 -14.17 -14.63
C PRO A 346 13.31 -15.69 -14.53
N GLY A 347 12.21 -16.11 -13.89
CA GLY A 347 11.92 -17.50 -13.62
C GLY A 347 13.04 -18.12 -12.79
N THR A 348 13.38 -19.37 -13.10
CA THR A 348 14.54 -20.07 -12.52
C THR A 348 15.73 -20.12 -13.47
N GLY A 349 15.65 -19.39 -14.60
CA GLY A 349 16.67 -19.40 -15.65
C GLY A 349 17.71 -18.28 -15.49
N PRO A 350 18.61 -18.13 -16.49
CA PRO A 350 19.52 -16.99 -16.54
C PRO A 350 18.74 -15.66 -16.46
N TRP A 351 19.28 -14.68 -15.73
CA TRP A 351 18.58 -13.40 -15.57
C TRP A 351 18.38 -12.69 -16.93
N PRO A 352 17.15 -12.32 -17.34
CA PRO A 352 16.89 -11.56 -18.55
C PRO A 352 17.64 -10.22 -18.57
N VAL A 353 18.35 -9.95 -19.66
CA VAL A 353 19.07 -8.70 -19.86
C VAL A 353 18.23 -7.73 -20.71
N ALA A 354 18.44 -6.43 -20.55
CA ALA A 354 17.95 -5.40 -21.45
C ALA A 354 18.97 -4.26 -21.58
N ASP A 355 18.96 -3.57 -22.72
CA ASP A 355 19.71 -2.34 -22.86
C ASP A 355 19.14 -1.25 -21.94
N PRO A 356 19.98 -0.36 -21.36
CA PRO A 356 19.51 0.72 -20.49
C PRO A 356 18.39 1.57 -21.11
N ALA A 357 18.51 1.90 -22.40
CA ALA A 357 17.52 2.71 -23.11
C ALA A 357 16.14 2.02 -23.17
N ASP A 358 16.11 0.71 -23.47
CA ASP A 358 14.86 -0.07 -23.50
C ASP A 358 14.18 -0.16 -22.13
N ALA A 359 14.96 0.02 -21.05
CA ALA A 359 14.47 0.06 -19.68
C ALA A 359 14.19 1.49 -19.16
N GLY A 360 14.25 2.51 -20.02
CA GLY A 360 14.03 3.91 -19.66
C GLY A 360 15.12 4.51 -18.77
N LEU A 361 16.38 4.10 -18.99
CA LEU A 361 17.54 4.55 -18.23
C LEU A 361 18.64 5.13 -19.12
N ASP A 362 19.22 6.25 -18.67
CA ASP A 362 20.38 6.85 -19.32
C ASP A 362 21.67 6.07 -18.99
N ALA A 363 22.27 5.47 -20.02
CA ALA A 363 23.48 4.66 -19.89
C ALA A 363 24.69 5.45 -19.34
N THR A 364 24.78 6.75 -19.63
CA THR A 364 25.89 7.60 -19.16
C THR A 364 25.77 7.88 -17.66
N ALA A 365 24.57 8.20 -17.19
CA ALA A 365 24.26 8.36 -15.79
C ALA A 365 24.43 7.06 -15.00
N LEU A 366 24.10 5.90 -15.59
CA LEU A 366 24.40 4.60 -14.97
C LEU A 366 25.90 4.35 -14.82
N ARG A 367 26.72 4.75 -15.81
CA ARG A 367 28.19 4.71 -15.66
C ARG A 367 28.64 5.61 -14.51
N THR A 368 28.19 6.86 -14.47
CA THR A 368 28.49 7.80 -13.37
C THR A 368 28.06 7.29 -12.00
N TYR A 369 26.93 6.58 -11.91
CA TYR A 369 26.48 5.89 -10.70
C TYR A 369 27.45 4.76 -10.31
N SER A 370 27.74 3.84 -11.23
CA SER A 370 28.62 2.69 -10.95
C SER A 370 30.06 3.10 -10.65
N GLU A 371 30.58 4.14 -11.30
CA GLU A 371 31.88 4.74 -10.99
C GLU A 371 31.89 5.41 -9.61
N PHE A 372 30.78 6.00 -9.17
CA PHE A 372 30.70 6.56 -7.83
C PHE A 372 30.68 5.45 -6.77
N VAL A 373 29.77 4.47 -6.93
CA VAL A 373 29.62 3.33 -6.01
C VAL A 373 30.90 2.49 -5.95
N GLY A 374 31.56 2.24 -7.08
CA GLY A 374 32.75 1.40 -7.18
C GLY A 374 32.46 -0.09 -6.93
N GLY A 375 33.54 -0.88 -6.78
CA GLY A 375 33.43 -2.31 -6.51
C GLY A 375 32.86 -3.12 -7.67
N ARG A 376 31.95 -4.04 -7.37
CA ARG A 376 31.19 -4.84 -8.34
C ARG A 376 29.71 -4.75 -8.05
N GLY A 377 28.87 -4.74 -9.08
CA GLY A 377 27.44 -4.66 -8.86
C GLY A 377 26.61 -4.69 -10.12
N CYS A 378 25.30 -4.54 -9.92
CA CYS A 378 24.33 -4.47 -10.99
C CYS A 378 23.14 -3.55 -10.65
N VAL A 379 22.48 -3.09 -11.70
CA VAL A 379 21.17 -2.46 -11.66
C VAL A 379 20.20 -3.37 -12.42
N VAL A 380 19.05 -3.59 -11.80
CA VAL A 380 17.88 -4.26 -12.36
C VAL A 380 16.78 -3.22 -12.44
N ARG A 381 16.09 -3.18 -13.58
CA ARG A 381 14.94 -2.32 -13.79
C ARG A 381 13.87 -3.16 -14.44
N HIS A 382 12.68 -3.13 -13.85
CA HIS A 382 11.54 -3.80 -14.44
C HIS A 382 11.79 -5.31 -14.68
N GLY A 383 12.39 -5.96 -13.68
CA GLY A 383 12.73 -7.39 -13.69
C GLY A 383 13.89 -7.77 -14.62
N ARG A 384 14.52 -6.81 -15.33
CA ARG A 384 15.63 -7.07 -16.26
C ARG A 384 16.93 -6.52 -15.72
N LEU A 385 18.01 -7.27 -15.90
CA LEU A 385 19.37 -6.82 -15.63
C LEU A 385 19.79 -5.82 -16.70
N VAL A 386 20.03 -4.56 -16.32
CA VAL A 386 20.20 -3.45 -17.29
C VAL A 386 21.60 -2.88 -17.29
N HIS A 387 22.32 -2.98 -16.17
CA HIS A 387 23.69 -2.48 -16.08
C HIS A 387 24.46 -3.33 -15.09
N THR A 388 25.71 -3.63 -15.41
CA THR A 388 26.63 -4.37 -14.54
C THR A 388 27.99 -3.71 -14.57
N TRP A 389 28.71 -3.74 -13.45
CA TRP A 389 30.10 -3.30 -13.38
C TRP A 389 30.91 -4.23 -12.49
N GLY A 390 32.21 -4.30 -12.76
CA GLY A 390 33.08 -5.32 -12.17
C GLY A 390 32.54 -6.74 -12.45
N ASP A 391 32.91 -7.70 -11.60
CA ASP A 391 32.38 -9.06 -11.67
C ASP A 391 31.11 -9.19 -10.82
N SER A 392 29.95 -8.84 -11.38
CA SER A 392 28.66 -8.90 -10.68
C SER A 392 28.20 -10.32 -10.30
N THR A 393 28.89 -11.36 -10.79
CA THR A 393 28.58 -12.78 -10.54
C THR A 393 29.38 -13.37 -9.39
N ARG A 394 30.46 -12.68 -8.93
CA ARG A 394 31.32 -13.19 -7.86
C ARG A 394 30.66 -13.15 -6.48
N PRO A 395 30.38 -14.30 -5.84
CA PRO A 395 29.88 -14.34 -4.47
C PRO A 395 30.93 -13.86 -3.48
N ALA A 396 30.49 -13.12 -2.47
CA ALA A 396 31.31 -12.79 -1.30
C ALA A 396 30.40 -12.44 -0.12
N ASP A 397 30.94 -12.46 1.10
CA ASP A 397 30.23 -12.00 2.30
C ASP A 397 29.59 -10.63 2.05
N VAL A 398 28.28 -10.50 2.29
CA VAL A 398 27.51 -9.24 2.20
C VAL A 398 27.39 -8.50 3.53
N ALA A 399 28.06 -9.03 4.54
CA ALA A 399 28.01 -8.53 5.89
C ALA A 399 26.62 -8.36 6.48
N SER A 400 26.37 -7.25 7.19
CA SER A 400 25.07 -7.01 7.82
C SER A 400 23.89 -6.91 6.83
N ALA A 401 24.15 -6.81 5.53
CA ALA A 401 23.09 -6.91 4.52
C ALA A 401 22.44 -8.31 4.48
N VAL A 402 22.98 -9.32 5.17
CA VAL A 402 22.31 -10.61 5.37
C VAL A 402 21.03 -10.51 6.21
N LYS A 403 20.93 -9.53 7.11
CA LYS A 403 19.91 -9.49 8.17
C LYS A 403 18.47 -9.59 7.59
N PRO A 404 18.09 -8.88 6.52
CA PRO A 404 16.82 -9.11 5.81
C PRO A 404 16.49 -10.55 5.40
N VAL A 405 17.49 -11.38 5.10
CA VAL A 405 17.29 -12.80 4.80
C VAL A 405 16.78 -13.55 6.03
N PHE A 406 17.20 -13.17 7.23
CA PHE A 406 16.64 -13.73 8.48
C PHE A 406 15.18 -13.33 8.67
N SER A 407 14.79 -12.11 8.32
CA SER A 407 13.37 -11.70 8.34
C SER A 407 12.53 -12.50 7.35
N PHE A 408 13.04 -12.75 6.14
CA PHE A 408 12.37 -13.65 5.20
C PHE A 408 12.12 -15.02 5.83
N PHE A 409 13.13 -15.63 6.47
CA PHE A 409 12.98 -16.94 7.10
C PHE A 409 12.12 -16.92 8.37
N LEU A 410 12.10 -15.83 9.14
CA LEU A 410 11.18 -15.67 10.26
C LEU A 410 9.73 -15.62 9.78
N PHE A 411 9.45 -14.81 8.76
CA PHE A 411 8.12 -14.73 8.19
C PHE A 411 7.71 -16.02 7.49
N LYS A 412 8.65 -16.74 6.87
CA LYS A 412 8.36 -18.06 6.33
C LYS A 412 8.05 -19.08 7.42
N ALA A 413 8.72 -19.01 8.57
CA ALA A 413 8.41 -19.83 9.74
C ALA A 413 7.00 -19.52 10.28
N LEU A 414 6.61 -18.24 10.33
CA LEU A 414 5.25 -17.83 10.69
C LEU A 414 4.20 -18.35 9.70
N GLU A 415 4.42 -18.13 8.40
CA GLU A 415 3.52 -18.54 7.32
C GLU A 415 3.25 -20.06 7.33
N THR A 416 4.26 -20.83 7.71
CA THR A 416 4.21 -22.30 7.75
C THR A 416 3.83 -22.86 9.13
N GLY A 417 3.47 -22.00 10.09
CA GLY A 417 3.05 -22.40 11.43
C GLY A 417 4.16 -23.00 12.30
N ARG A 418 5.45 -22.78 11.96
CA ARG A 418 6.58 -23.24 12.77
C ARG A 418 6.75 -22.43 14.06
N ILE A 419 6.25 -21.20 14.07
CA ILE A 419 6.12 -20.35 15.26
C ILE A 419 4.67 -19.90 15.39
N GLY A 420 4.22 -19.67 16.62
CA GLY A 420 2.84 -19.28 16.92
C GLY A 420 2.53 -17.80 16.65
N GLY A 421 3.56 -16.95 16.60
CA GLY A 421 3.40 -15.53 16.33
C GLY A 421 4.70 -14.74 16.44
N LEU A 422 4.71 -13.50 15.93
CA LEU A 422 5.89 -12.63 16.03
C LEU A 422 6.12 -12.11 17.46
N ASP A 423 5.09 -12.12 18.30
CA ASP A 423 5.17 -11.74 19.72
C ASP A 423 5.37 -12.95 20.65
N GLU A 424 5.61 -14.14 20.09
CA GLU A 424 5.97 -15.32 20.87
C GLU A 424 7.34 -15.10 21.54
N ALA A 425 7.41 -15.40 22.84
CA ALA A 425 8.63 -15.30 23.62
C ALA A 425 9.64 -16.38 23.21
N VAL A 426 10.88 -15.98 22.92
CA VAL A 426 11.92 -16.88 22.42
C VAL A 426 12.50 -17.78 23.50
N VAL A 427 12.20 -17.50 24.78
CA VAL A 427 12.51 -18.38 25.92
C VAL A 427 11.91 -19.78 25.75
N ARG A 428 10.82 -19.92 24.97
CA ARG A 428 10.29 -21.24 24.60
C ARG A 428 11.30 -22.10 23.82
N TRP A 429 12.16 -21.45 23.03
CA TRP A 429 13.15 -22.09 22.15
C TRP A 429 14.53 -22.15 22.80
N GLU A 430 14.80 -21.28 23.78
CA GLU A 430 16.01 -21.27 24.60
C GLU A 430 15.67 -20.97 26.07
N PRO A 431 15.32 -22.01 26.85
CA PRO A 431 14.87 -21.85 28.24
C PRO A 431 15.89 -21.20 29.17
N ARG A 432 17.20 -21.25 28.85
CA ARG A 432 18.24 -20.62 29.67
C ARG A 432 18.09 -19.10 29.78
N LEU A 433 17.38 -18.46 28.84
CA LEU A 433 17.04 -17.04 28.93
C LEU A 433 16.13 -16.71 30.14
N ALA A 434 15.44 -17.70 30.71
CA ALA A 434 14.55 -17.51 31.85
C ALA A 434 15.28 -17.04 33.12
N ASP A 435 16.52 -17.52 33.32
CA ASP A 435 17.28 -17.32 34.55
C ASP A 435 18.37 -16.25 34.41
N LEU A 436 18.65 -15.79 33.18
CA LEU A 436 19.70 -14.83 32.88
C LEU A 436 19.42 -13.45 33.50
N ASN A 437 20.47 -12.74 33.94
CA ASN A 437 20.37 -11.38 34.49
C ASN A 437 19.35 -11.18 35.63
N PRO A 438 19.46 -11.89 36.77
CA PRO A 438 18.53 -11.76 37.91
C PRO A 438 18.49 -10.33 38.50
N ALA A 439 19.62 -9.63 38.52
CA ALA A 439 19.70 -8.24 38.99
C ALA A 439 18.90 -7.25 38.09
N LEU A 440 18.56 -7.66 36.86
CA LEU A 440 17.73 -6.90 35.92
C LEU A 440 16.31 -7.49 35.81
N GLY A 441 15.89 -8.32 36.77
CA GLY A 441 14.56 -8.91 36.83
C GLY A 441 14.31 -10.01 35.80
N HIS A 442 15.37 -10.71 35.37
CA HIS A 442 15.30 -11.73 34.33
C HIS A 442 14.76 -11.21 33.00
N LYS A 443 15.22 -10.01 32.59
CA LYS A 443 14.73 -9.29 31.41
C LYS A 443 14.67 -10.14 30.13
N ASP A 444 15.66 -11.01 29.92
CA ASP A 444 15.83 -11.73 28.66
C ASP A 444 14.74 -12.78 28.40
N ARG A 445 14.01 -13.22 29.45
CA ARG A 445 12.84 -14.10 29.31
C ARG A 445 11.69 -13.47 28.52
N ALA A 446 11.67 -12.14 28.44
CA ALA A 446 10.65 -11.35 27.73
C ALA A 446 11.01 -11.05 26.27
N ILE A 447 12.16 -11.52 25.78
CA ILE A 447 12.55 -11.34 24.37
C ILE A 447 11.56 -12.11 23.48
N THR A 448 11.10 -11.48 22.39
CA THR A 448 10.21 -12.07 21.39
C THR A 448 10.87 -12.08 20.02
N TRP A 449 10.29 -12.79 19.05
CA TRP A 449 10.76 -12.73 17.67
C TRP A 449 10.73 -11.31 17.09
N ARG A 450 9.70 -10.52 17.42
CA ARG A 450 9.59 -9.10 17.05
C ARG A 450 10.75 -8.28 17.59
N HIS A 451 11.13 -8.50 18.86
CA HIS A 451 12.27 -7.83 19.47
C HIS A 451 13.58 -8.17 18.74
N LEU A 452 13.80 -9.44 18.40
CA LEU A 452 14.99 -9.86 17.66
C LEU A 452 15.03 -9.26 16.24
N ALA A 453 13.90 -9.29 15.51
CA ALA A 453 13.81 -8.82 14.14
C ALA A 453 13.79 -7.29 14.00
N ASN A 454 13.47 -6.55 15.06
CA ASN A 454 13.57 -5.08 15.06
C ASN A 454 14.80 -4.55 15.80
N GLN A 455 15.70 -5.44 16.24
CA GLN A 455 16.87 -5.05 17.02
C GLN A 455 16.53 -4.24 18.28
N THR A 456 15.46 -4.65 18.96
CA THR A 456 15.01 -4.08 20.23
C THR A 456 15.01 -5.11 21.36
N ALA A 457 15.68 -6.25 21.20
CA ALA A 457 15.75 -7.25 22.28
C ALA A 457 16.66 -6.83 23.43
N CYS A 458 17.57 -5.88 23.20
CA CYS A 458 18.51 -5.40 24.20
C CYS A 458 19.31 -6.55 24.84
N TYR A 459 19.60 -7.60 24.07
CA TYR A 459 20.37 -8.75 24.56
C TYR A 459 21.84 -8.36 24.73
N GLY A 460 22.42 -8.65 25.90
CA GLY A 460 23.78 -8.23 26.25
C GLY A 460 23.94 -6.76 26.68
N VAL A 461 22.83 -5.99 26.76
CA VAL A 461 22.78 -4.65 27.36
C VAL A 461 21.71 -4.58 28.46
N ALA A 462 21.77 -3.55 29.30
CA ALA A 462 20.96 -3.45 30.51
C ALA A 462 19.48 -3.12 30.27
N GLU A 463 19.14 -2.47 29.15
CA GLU A 463 17.79 -2.03 28.81
C GLU A 463 16.80 -3.19 28.64
N GLN A 464 15.52 -2.96 28.94
CA GLN A 464 14.48 -3.99 28.79
C GLN A 464 14.15 -4.25 27.32
N PRO A 465 13.80 -5.49 26.91
CA PRO A 465 13.33 -5.77 25.55
C PRO A 465 12.18 -4.84 25.16
N GLY A 466 12.25 -4.27 23.96
CA GLY A 466 11.28 -3.33 23.39
C GLY A 466 11.48 -1.87 23.79
N SER A 467 12.28 -1.57 24.82
CA SER A 467 12.44 -0.22 25.36
C SER A 467 13.41 0.66 24.57
N ALA A 468 14.35 0.06 23.84
CA ALA A 468 15.37 0.77 23.09
C ALA A 468 15.84 -0.03 21.86
N PHE A 469 16.39 0.68 20.88
CA PHE A 469 17.05 0.09 19.71
C PHE A 469 18.53 -0.19 20.00
N CYS A 470 19.00 -1.38 19.62
CA CYS A 470 20.36 -1.84 19.84
C CYS A 470 20.85 -2.62 18.62
N TYR A 471 21.62 -1.96 17.75
CA TYR A 471 22.19 -2.62 16.56
C TYR A 471 23.36 -3.54 16.97
N ASN A 472 23.10 -4.83 17.13
CA ASN A 472 23.92 -5.75 17.93
C ASN A 472 24.11 -7.12 17.27
N ASP A 473 25.35 -7.49 16.97
CA ASP A 473 25.68 -8.74 16.28
C ASP A 473 25.67 -9.99 17.20
N TRP A 474 25.76 -9.82 18.53
CA TRP A 474 25.59 -10.93 19.48
C TRP A 474 24.12 -11.36 19.54
N GLN A 475 23.20 -10.39 19.59
CA GLN A 475 21.77 -10.65 19.44
C GLN A 475 21.48 -11.34 18.11
N MET A 476 22.15 -10.92 17.03
CA MET A 476 21.88 -11.48 15.71
C MET A 476 22.36 -12.92 15.55
N ALA A 477 23.45 -13.28 16.22
CA ALA A 477 23.85 -14.68 16.33
C ALA A 477 22.82 -15.51 17.11
N LEU A 478 22.32 -15.02 18.26
CA LEU A 478 21.25 -15.67 19.00
C LEU A 478 20.01 -15.86 18.12
N PHE A 479 19.56 -14.82 17.41
CA PHE A 479 18.41 -14.92 16.51
C PHE A 479 18.64 -15.98 15.42
N ALA A 480 19.77 -15.92 14.72
CA ALA A 480 20.07 -16.90 13.67
C ALA A 480 20.12 -18.33 14.22
N ASP A 481 20.76 -18.56 15.36
CA ASP A 481 20.86 -19.89 15.96
C ASP A 481 19.50 -20.44 16.38
N LEU A 482 18.63 -19.62 16.97
CA LEU A 482 17.27 -20.03 17.30
C LEU A 482 16.44 -20.33 16.05
N LEU A 483 16.50 -19.45 15.06
CA LEU A 483 15.70 -19.59 13.85
C LEU A 483 16.11 -20.85 13.08
N PHE A 484 17.40 -21.02 12.76
CA PHE A 484 17.82 -22.14 11.91
C PHE A 484 17.95 -23.46 12.68
N ASN A 485 18.63 -23.47 13.83
CA ASN A 485 18.90 -24.73 14.54
C ASN A 485 17.71 -25.22 15.38
N ARG A 486 16.82 -24.32 15.85
CA ARG A 486 15.67 -24.71 16.69
C ARG A 486 14.35 -24.70 15.91
N VAL A 487 13.99 -23.60 15.26
CA VAL A 487 12.70 -23.48 14.56
C VAL A 487 12.68 -24.31 13.27
N TYR A 488 13.72 -24.20 12.44
CA TYR A 488 13.85 -25.06 11.27
C TYR A 488 14.42 -26.45 11.60
N GLY A 489 15.05 -26.61 12.77
CA GLY A 489 15.59 -27.89 13.23
C GLY A 489 16.78 -28.38 12.40
N VAL A 490 17.52 -27.46 11.75
CA VAL A 490 18.60 -27.79 10.82
C VAL A 490 19.93 -27.28 11.38
N PRO A 491 20.94 -28.15 11.56
CA PRO A 491 22.26 -27.69 11.96
C PRO A 491 22.92 -26.87 10.86
N TRP A 492 23.79 -25.93 11.23
CA TRP A 492 24.48 -25.04 10.29
C TRP A 492 25.14 -25.75 9.10
N ALA A 493 25.74 -26.92 9.30
CA ALA A 493 26.36 -27.71 8.23
C ALA A 493 25.40 -28.08 7.08
N ASP A 494 24.11 -28.19 7.37
CA ASP A 494 23.06 -28.58 6.41
C ASP A 494 22.18 -27.40 5.97
N VAL A 495 22.41 -26.18 6.50
CA VAL A 495 21.48 -25.05 6.35
C VAL A 495 21.24 -24.69 4.88
N ASP A 496 22.29 -24.77 4.06
CA ASP A 496 22.20 -24.38 2.66
C ASP A 496 21.31 -25.37 1.89
N ALA A 497 21.55 -26.68 2.07
CA ALA A 497 20.84 -27.73 1.36
C ALA A 497 19.39 -27.92 1.85
N LYS A 498 19.11 -27.70 3.13
CA LYS A 498 17.78 -27.99 3.73
C LYS A 498 16.91 -26.76 3.93
N VAL A 499 17.48 -25.55 3.95
CA VAL A 499 16.75 -24.31 4.21
C VAL A 499 16.97 -23.27 3.12
N LEU A 500 18.21 -22.81 2.91
CA LEU A 500 18.48 -21.68 2.00
C LEU A 500 18.08 -21.99 0.56
N GLN A 501 18.56 -23.12 0.04
CA GLN A 501 18.30 -23.54 -1.34
C GLN A 501 16.83 -23.85 -1.60
N PRO A 502 16.16 -24.75 -0.86
CA PRO A 502 14.82 -25.18 -1.22
C PRO A 502 13.76 -24.09 -0.99
N LEU A 503 13.98 -23.18 -0.04
CA LEU A 503 12.99 -22.17 0.34
C LEU A 503 13.24 -20.80 -0.28
N LEU A 504 14.48 -20.48 -0.68
CA LEU A 504 14.83 -19.15 -1.20
C LEU A 504 15.63 -19.21 -2.51
N THR A 505 16.89 -19.65 -2.48
CA THR A 505 17.80 -19.41 -3.62
C THR A 505 17.47 -20.29 -4.83
N GLY A 506 16.99 -21.51 -4.62
CA GLY A 506 16.46 -22.38 -5.67
C GLY A 506 15.22 -21.80 -6.34
N PRO A 507 14.16 -21.45 -5.58
CA PRO A 507 12.98 -20.77 -6.12
C PRO A 507 13.28 -19.46 -6.86
N LEU A 508 14.29 -18.70 -6.43
CA LEU A 508 14.72 -17.47 -7.11
C LEU A 508 15.59 -17.73 -8.35
N GLY A 509 16.01 -18.96 -8.60
CA GLY A 509 16.94 -19.27 -9.69
C GLY A 509 18.31 -18.62 -9.51
N CYS A 510 18.80 -18.52 -8.27
CA CYS A 510 20.15 -18.02 -8.01
C CYS A 510 21.20 -18.88 -8.74
N GLU A 511 22.10 -18.23 -9.44
CA GLU A 511 23.06 -18.86 -10.34
C GLU A 511 24.42 -19.10 -9.68
N ASP A 512 24.76 -18.29 -8.68
CA ASP A 512 26.12 -18.13 -8.14
C ASP A 512 26.29 -18.83 -6.78
N ARG A 513 25.48 -19.87 -6.52
CA ARG A 513 25.52 -20.75 -5.33
C ARG A 513 25.65 -19.98 -4.00
N PRO A 514 24.65 -19.15 -3.62
CA PRO A 514 24.70 -18.44 -2.34
C PRO A 514 24.78 -19.41 -1.15
N THR A 515 25.49 -19.01 -0.10
CA THR A 515 25.69 -19.83 1.11
C THR A 515 25.57 -18.98 2.38
N LEU A 516 24.89 -19.50 3.41
CA LEU A 516 24.87 -18.91 4.76
C LEU A 516 26.12 -19.28 5.59
N LEU A 517 27.13 -19.88 4.96
CA LEU A 517 28.40 -20.30 5.55
C LEU A 517 29.57 -19.56 4.91
N ALA A 518 29.48 -18.23 4.75
CA ALA A 518 30.52 -17.42 4.10
C ALA A 518 31.94 -17.63 4.65
N PHE A 519 32.07 -18.01 5.93
CA PHE A 519 33.33 -18.33 6.59
C PHE A 519 33.40 -19.79 7.08
N GLY A 520 32.49 -20.65 6.61
CA GLY A 520 32.34 -22.04 7.05
C GLY A 520 31.44 -22.20 8.28
N ALA A 521 31.07 -23.44 8.60
CA ALA A 521 30.17 -23.75 9.73
C ALA A 521 30.79 -23.47 11.12
N GLY A 522 32.13 -23.41 11.21
CA GLY A 522 32.86 -23.16 12.46
C GLY A 522 33.19 -21.69 12.73
N ASP A 523 33.03 -20.79 11.77
CA ASP A 523 33.26 -19.34 11.93
C ASP A 523 32.03 -18.57 11.43
N ARG A 524 31.36 -17.86 12.34
CA ARG A 524 30.23 -16.96 12.05
C ARG A 524 29.17 -17.56 11.10
N ALA A 525 28.74 -18.79 11.37
CA ALA A 525 27.64 -19.41 10.64
C ALA A 525 26.37 -18.50 10.65
N GLY A 526 25.69 -18.42 9.52
CA GLY A 526 24.63 -17.45 9.24
C GLY A 526 25.09 -16.23 8.44
N ARG A 527 26.40 -16.07 8.17
CA ARG A 527 26.90 -15.04 7.24
C ARG A 527 26.69 -15.46 5.80
N LEU A 528 26.04 -14.58 5.04
CA LEU A 528 25.70 -14.84 3.65
C LEU A 528 26.84 -14.42 2.72
N ALA A 529 27.35 -15.37 1.92
CA ALA A 529 28.07 -15.08 0.70
C ALA A 529 27.11 -15.19 -0.49
N ILE A 530 26.97 -14.11 -1.26
CA ILE A 530 26.07 -14.03 -2.41
C ILE A 530 26.67 -13.04 -3.43
N SER A 531 26.43 -13.26 -4.72
CA SER A 531 26.85 -12.32 -5.76
C SER A 531 25.93 -11.09 -5.78
N PRO A 532 26.39 -9.91 -6.23
CA PRO A 532 25.49 -8.78 -6.45
C PRO A 532 24.28 -9.13 -7.33
N ARG A 533 24.50 -9.91 -8.39
CA ARG A 533 23.42 -10.38 -9.28
C ARG A 533 22.38 -11.20 -8.52
N ASP A 534 22.78 -12.23 -7.78
CA ASP A 534 21.83 -13.05 -7.03
C ASP A 534 21.20 -12.28 -5.86
N PHE A 535 21.90 -11.33 -5.27
CA PHE A 535 21.33 -10.51 -4.21
C PHE A 535 20.29 -9.53 -4.75
N ALA A 536 20.43 -9.07 -6.00
CA ALA A 536 19.37 -8.36 -6.69
C ALA A 536 18.10 -9.23 -6.86
N ARG A 537 18.19 -10.57 -6.98
CA ARG A 537 17.01 -11.46 -7.03
C ARG A 537 16.21 -11.35 -5.75
N PHE A 538 16.91 -11.33 -4.62
CA PHE A 538 16.30 -11.15 -3.31
C PHE A 538 15.62 -9.77 -3.18
N GLY A 539 16.24 -8.69 -3.69
CA GLY A 539 15.60 -7.38 -3.72
C GLY A 539 14.37 -7.34 -4.63
N GLN A 540 14.46 -7.96 -5.80
CA GLN A 540 13.37 -8.08 -6.76
C GLN A 540 12.17 -8.84 -6.18
N LEU A 541 12.40 -9.88 -5.36
CA LEU A 541 11.33 -10.57 -4.64
C LEU A 541 10.53 -9.60 -3.73
N PHE A 542 11.21 -8.71 -3.00
CA PHE A 542 10.55 -7.74 -2.14
C PHE A 542 9.92 -6.58 -2.91
N LEU A 543 10.52 -6.17 -4.04
CA LEU A 543 9.90 -5.26 -4.99
C LEU A 543 8.54 -5.82 -5.47
N GLN A 544 8.50 -7.13 -5.73
CA GLN A 544 7.33 -7.90 -6.16
C GLN A 544 6.46 -8.37 -4.99
N ARG A 545 6.65 -7.81 -3.79
CA ARG A 545 5.87 -8.12 -2.58
C ARG A 545 5.78 -9.62 -2.28
N GLY A 546 6.89 -10.33 -2.41
CA GLY A 546 6.99 -11.76 -2.11
C GLY A 546 6.54 -12.69 -3.23
N ARG A 547 6.12 -12.16 -4.40
CA ARG A 547 5.83 -12.94 -5.60
C ARG A 547 7.10 -13.14 -6.42
N TRP A 548 7.31 -14.35 -6.94
CA TRP A 548 8.32 -14.66 -7.94
C TRP A 548 7.66 -15.44 -9.06
N GLY A 549 7.55 -14.80 -10.22
CA GLY A 549 6.72 -15.30 -11.31
C GLY A 549 5.28 -15.54 -10.90
N ARG A 550 4.81 -16.76 -11.13
CA ARG A 550 3.44 -17.18 -10.73
C ARG A 550 3.33 -17.64 -9.28
N ARG A 551 4.43 -17.70 -8.53
CA ARG A 551 4.47 -18.28 -7.18
C ARG A 551 4.58 -17.19 -6.12
N GLN A 552 3.71 -17.23 -5.11
CA GLN A 552 3.90 -16.45 -3.89
C GLN A 552 4.93 -17.17 -3.00
N LEU A 553 6.18 -16.68 -2.97
CA LEU A 553 7.24 -17.28 -2.15
C LEU A 553 7.16 -16.88 -0.69
N LEU A 554 6.73 -15.64 -0.45
CA LEU A 554 6.44 -15.08 0.87
C LEU A 554 5.09 -14.38 0.79
N ARG A 555 4.18 -14.60 1.74
CA ARG A 555 2.90 -13.87 1.76
C ARG A 555 3.07 -12.36 1.59
N GLU A 556 2.19 -11.75 0.78
CA GLU A 556 2.26 -10.34 0.44
C GLU A 556 2.23 -9.43 1.67
N ASP A 557 1.35 -9.70 2.63
CA ASP A 557 1.22 -8.90 3.85
C ASP A 557 2.52 -8.89 4.67
N LEU A 558 3.25 -10.00 4.71
CA LEU A 558 4.53 -10.12 5.41
C LEU A 558 5.67 -9.46 4.63
N ALA A 559 5.67 -9.57 3.30
CA ALA A 559 6.65 -8.87 2.45
C ALA A 559 6.51 -7.35 2.55
N VAL A 560 5.27 -6.84 2.58
CA VAL A 560 4.98 -5.41 2.80
C VAL A 560 5.35 -4.98 4.21
N LEU A 561 4.92 -5.73 5.23
CA LEU A 561 5.25 -5.47 6.64
C LEU A 561 6.75 -5.29 6.85
N ALA A 562 7.57 -6.12 6.19
CA ALA A 562 9.03 -6.09 6.30
C ALA A 562 9.61 -4.70 6.01
N VAL A 563 9.06 -3.97 5.05
CA VAL A 563 9.66 -2.76 4.49
C VAL A 563 8.83 -1.50 4.71
N SER A 564 7.64 -1.61 5.33
CA SER A 564 6.72 -0.48 5.51
C SER A 564 6.31 -0.21 6.95
N SER A 565 6.92 -0.87 7.94
CA SER A 565 6.56 -0.74 9.36
C SER A 565 7.78 -0.32 10.20
N PRO A 566 8.34 0.88 9.97
CA PRO A 566 9.50 1.35 10.73
C PRO A 566 9.19 1.50 12.21
N LEU A 567 10.23 1.35 13.03
CA LEU A 567 10.20 1.70 14.45
C LEU A 567 9.81 3.20 14.63
N PRO A 568 9.14 3.54 15.75
CA PRO A 568 8.88 4.93 16.09
C PRO A 568 10.19 5.74 16.10
N ALA A 569 10.18 6.90 15.43
CA ALA A 569 11.38 7.75 15.33
C ALA A 569 11.96 8.15 16.69
N ASN A 570 11.10 8.28 17.71
CA ASN A 570 11.47 8.64 19.07
C ASN A 570 11.85 7.45 19.97
N LEU A 571 11.91 6.22 19.46
CA LEU A 571 12.43 5.09 20.23
C LEU A 571 13.91 5.36 20.56
N PRO A 572 14.31 5.32 21.84
CA PRO A 572 15.68 5.66 22.22
C PRO A 572 16.66 4.58 21.73
N ARG A 573 17.89 4.98 21.49
CA ARG A 573 19.02 4.05 21.31
C ARG A 573 19.44 3.52 22.69
N ALA A 574 19.75 2.22 22.76
CA ALA A 574 20.31 1.61 23.96
C ALA A 574 21.64 2.26 24.35
N GLY A 575 22.02 2.16 25.62
CA GLY A 575 23.31 2.59 26.13
C GLY A 575 24.42 1.57 25.88
N MET A 576 25.45 1.65 26.73
CA MET A 576 26.64 0.80 26.70
C MET A 576 26.89 0.12 28.05
N THR A 577 25.85 -0.09 28.85
CA THR A 577 25.94 -0.87 30.09
C THR A 577 25.75 -2.34 29.75
N ALA A 578 26.80 -3.15 29.93
CA ALA A 578 26.76 -4.57 29.63
C ALA A 578 25.78 -5.32 30.54
N ALA A 579 25.09 -6.28 29.96
CA ALA A 579 24.36 -7.32 30.68
C ALA A 579 24.92 -8.69 30.31
N GLU A 580 24.69 -9.68 31.17
CA GLU A 580 25.12 -11.05 30.93
C GLU A 580 24.46 -11.59 29.66
N MET A 581 25.22 -12.36 28.88
CA MET A 581 24.73 -13.15 27.75
C MET A 581 24.84 -14.63 28.10
N LEU A 582 24.16 -15.50 27.35
CA LEU A 582 24.26 -16.94 27.55
C LEU A 582 25.73 -17.41 27.50
N PRO A 583 26.12 -18.38 28.35
CA PRO A 583 27.46 -18.95 28.32
C PRO A 583 27.81 -19.49 26.93
N GLY A 584 29.01 -19.15 26.44
CA GLY A 584 29.49 -19.57 25.12
C GLY A 584 28.78 -18.90 23.94
N GLN A 585 28.04 -17.81 24.17
CA GLN A 585 27.44 -17.02 23.09
C GLN A 585 28.51 -16.64 22.06
N ARG A 586 28.19 -16.83 20.77
CA ARG A 586 28.99 -16.33 19.65
C ARG A 586 28.44 -14.99 19.15
N THR A 587 29.25 -14.30 18.34
CA THR A 587 28.81 -13.13 17.56
C THR A 587 28.67 -13.46 16.09
N LEU A 588 27.84 -12.69 15.37
CA LEU A 588 27.73 -12.73 13.91
C LEU A 588 28.78 -11.83 13.22
N GLY A 589 29.49 -10.99 13.97
CA GLY A 589 30.43 -10.02 13.41
C GLY A 589 31.22 -9.28 14.48
N SER A 590 30.64 -8.24 15.06
CA SER A 590 31.28 -7.40 16.09
C SER A 590 31.71 -8.22 17.32
N GLN A 591 32.95 -8.02 17.77
CA GLN A 591 33.47 -8.63 18.99
C GLN A 591 33.38 -7.70 20.22
N LYS A 592 32.79 -6.51 20.08
CA LYS A 592 32.63 -5.55 21.18
C LYS A 592 31.58 -6.04 22.18
N ILE A 593 31.83 -5.84 23.48
CA ILE A 593 30.87 -6.12 24.55
C ILE A 593 30.81 -4.90 25.48
N PRO A 594 29.63 -4.27 25.68
CA PRO A 594 28.40 -4.52 24.93
C PRO A 594 28.53 -4.07 23.46
N ASP A 595 27.69 -4.62 22.59
CA ASP A 595 27.62 -4.22 21.18
C ASP A 595 26.39 -3.36 20.90
N ASN A 596 26.60 -2.22 20.22
CA ASN A 596 25.56 -1.29 19.79
C ASN A 596 26.16 -0.35 18.74
N GLN A 597 26.15 -0.77 17.49
CA GLN A 597 27.02 -0.19 16.44
C GLN A 597 26.48 1.13 15.88
N THR A 598 25.17 1.28 15.74
CA THR A 598 24.53 2.48 15.16
C THR A 598 23.12 2.68 15.72
N ASP A 599 22.59 3.89 15.53
CA ASP A 599 21.17 4.20 15.75
C ASP A 599 20.28 3.74 14.56
N HIS A 600 18.96 3.73 14.76
CA HIS A 600 17.97 3.36 13.74
C HIS A 600 17.53 4.53 12.85
N PHE A 601 17.70 5.78 13.31
CA PHE A 601 17.36 7.00 12.56
C PHE A 601 15.90 7.06 12.07
N GLY A 602 14.95 6.47 12.81
CA GLY A 602 13.54 6.34 12.40
C GLY A 602 13.33 5.47 11.15
N SER A 603 14.34 4.65 10.81
CA SER A 603 14.56 4.11 9.47
C SER A 603 14.84 2.61 9.49
N TYR A 604 14.32 1.89 10.49
CA TYR A 604 14.52 0.45 10.63
C TYR A 604 13.19 -0.29 10.77
N SER A 605 12.98 -1.30 9.92
CA SER A 605 11.74 -2.10 9.83
C SER A 605 12.13 -3.55 9.61
N TRP A 606 11.90 -4.45 10.59
CA TRP A 606 12.08 -5.90 10.41
C TRP A 606 13.38 -6.29 9.67
N LEU A 607 14.51 -5.83 10.20
CA LEU A 607 15.86 -6.01 9.66
C LEU A 607 16.21 -5.28 8.35
N TRP A 608 15.26 -4.56 7.74
CA TRP A 608 15.49 -3.64 6.62
C TRP A 608 15.75 -2.23 7.09
N TRP A 609 16.61 -1.52 6.37
CA TRP A 609 16.65 -0.06 6.42
C TRP A 609 15.58 0.49 5.47
N VAL A 610 14.86 1.54 5.87
CA VAL A 610 13.84 2.20 5.06
C VAL A 610 14.12 3.70 4.99
N ASN A 611 13.58 4.42 4.00
CA ASN A 611 13.74 5.88 3.93
C ASN A 611 12.81 6.62 4.92
N GLY A 612 12.98 6.31 6.21
CA GLY A 612 12.18 6.81 7.31
C GLY A 612 12.42 8.29 7.61
N VAL A 613 11.66 8.79 8.59
CA VAL A 613 11.71 10.18 9.04
C VAL A 613 12.31 10.22 10.44
N GLN A 614 13.39 10.98 10.60
CA GLN A 614 14.06 11.20 11.88
C GLN A 614 13.22 12.10 12.79
N PRO A 615 13.53 12.16 14.11
CA PRO A 615 12.82 13.05 15.04
C PRO A 615 12.81 14.53 14.65
N ASP A 616 13.80 14.98 13.89
CA ASP A 616 13.90 16.35 13.37
C ASP A 616 13.03 16.60 12.11
N GLY A 617 12.28 15.61 11.65
CA GLY A 617 11.42 15.67 10.47
C GLY A 617 12.15 15.42 9.15
N ARG A 618 13.47 15.23 9.15
CA ARG A 618 14.25 14.97 7.93
C ARG A 618 14.24 13.48 7.59
N ARG A 619 14.18 13.17 6.30
CA ARG A 619 14.37 11.79 5.83
C ARG A 619 15.82 11.35 5.96
N HIS A 620 16.02 10.05 6.18
CA HIS A 620 17.36 9.47 6.26
C HIS A 620 18.14 9.61 4.95
N TRP A 621 17.49 9.37 3.81
CA TRP A 621 18.01 9.67 2.47
C TRP A 621 17.10 10.69 1.78
N PRO A 622 17.33 12.00 1.97
CA PRO A 622 16.43 13.06 1.52
C PRO A 622 16.24 13.16 0.01
N ASP A 623 17.21 12.72 -0.78
CA ASP A 623 17.12 12.77 -2.24
C ASP A 623 16.42 11.53 -2.83
N ALA A 624 16.24 10.47 -2.03
CA ALA A 624 15.67 9.20 -2.48
C ALA A 624 14.12 9.16 -2.36
N PRO A 625 13.44 8.26 -3.09
CA PRO A 625 12.00 8.05 -2.95
C PRO A 625 11.62 7.67 -1.51
N ALA A 626 10.43 8.07 -1.08
CA ALA A 626 9.96 7.84 0.29
C ALA A 626 9.78 6.36 0.63
N ASN A 627 9.52 5.52 -0.37
CA ASN A 627 9.33 4.08 -0.21
C ASN A 627 10.59 3.26 -0.52
N LEU A 628 11.76 3.90 -0.65
CA LEU A 628 13.03 3.18 -0.79
C LEU A 628 13.32 2.36 0.47
N PHE A 629 13.78 1.14 0.28
CA PHE A 629 14.31 0.28 1.35
C PHE A 629 15.61 -0.40 0.92
N ALA A 630 16.43 -0.78 1.90
CA ALA A 630 17.79 -1.23 1.69
C ALA A 630 18.28 -2.27 2.72
N ALA A 631 19.18 -3.13 2.26
CA ALA A 631 20.02 -3.99 3.09
C ALA A 631 21.47 -3.50 2.98
N LEU A 632 22.07 -3.08 4.09
CA LEU A 632 23.37 -2.42 4.11
C LEU A 632 24.35 -3.13 5.05
N GLY A 633 25.54 -3.43 4.53
CA GLY A 633 26.62 -4.11 5.24
C GLY A 633 27.91 -3.28 5.25
N HIS A 634 28.62 -3.27 6.38
CA HIS A 634 29.82 -2.45 6.61
C HIS A 634 29.64 -0.98 6.18
N GLY A 635 28.63 -0.33 6.77
CA GLY A 635 28.35 1.09 6.51
C GLY A 635 27.92 1.40 5.08
N GLY A 636 27.40 0.41 4.33
CA GLY A 636 26.89 0.59 2.96
C GLY A 636 27.87 0.18 1.86
N ILE A 637 29.09 -0.23 2.17
CA ILE A 637 30.07 -0.79 1.21
C ILE A 637 29.51 -2.02 0.47
N ARG A 638 28.59 -2.74 1.11
CA ARG A 638 27.86 -3.87 0.53
C ARG A 638 26.38 -3.54 0.62
N GLY A 639 25.70 -3.49 -0.52
CA GLY A 639 24.35 -2.94 -0.60
C GLY A 639 23.41 -3.76 -1.47
N LEU A 640 22.16 -3.76 -1.05
CA LEU A 640 20.99 -4.07 -1.87
C LEU A 640 19.97 -2.97 -1.60
N VAL A 641 19.47 -2.34 -2.65
CA VAL A 641 18.56 -1.21 -2.55
C VAL A 641 17.43 -1.40 -3.54
N VAL A 642 16.21 -1.10 -3.09
CA VAL A 642 14.99 -1.25 -3.87
C VAL A 642 14.24 0.07 -3.85
N MET A 643 13.83 0.55 -5.03
CA MET A 643 13.03 1.76 -5.23
C MET A 643 11.71 1.37 -5.90
N PRO A 644 10.64 1.08 -5.13
CA PRO A 644 9.43 0.49 -5.69
C PRO A 644 8.67 1.37 -6.69
N ASP A 645 8.58 2.67 -6.44
CA ASP A 645 7.95 3.64 -7.37
C ASP A 645 8.65 3.68 -8.74
N LEU A 646 9.86 3.13 -8.79
CA LEU A 646 10.70 3.09 -9.96
C LEU A 646 10.91 1.66 -10.47
N GLY A 647 10.31 0.62 -9.88
CA GLY A 647 10.56 -0.76 -10.32
C GLY A 647 12.06 -1.12 -10.40
N LEU A 648 12.89 -0.54 -9.52
CA LEU A 648 14.34 -0.56 -9.65
C LEU A 648 14.98 -1.26 -8.45
N VAL A 649 15.95 -2.13 -8.71
CA VAL A 649 16.81 -2.76 -7.72
C VAL A 649 18.26 -2.50 -8.09
N ALA A 650 19.10 -2.13 -7.12
CA ALA A 650 20.54 -2.05 -7.30
C ALA A 650 21.23 -2.88 -6.22
N SER A 651 22.26 -3.62 -6.59
CA SER A 651 23.08 -4.36 -5.63
C SER A 651 24.55 -4.24 -5.95
N TRP A 652 25.38 -4.15 -4.92
CA TRP A 652 26.82 -4.05 -5.04
C TRP A 652 27.56 -4.65 -3.85
N ASN A 653 28.83 -4.98 -4.08
CA ASN A 653 29.77 -5.42 -3.06
C ASN A 653 31.14 -4.76 -3.30
N ASP A 654 31.90 -4.58 -2.22
CA ASP A 654 33.20 -3.87 -2.20
C ASP A 654 33.12 -2.43 -2.77
N GLY A 655 32.01 -1.73 -2.53
CA GLY A 655 31.80 -0.34 -2.93
C GLY A 655 32.49 0.69 -2.03
N ARG A 656 32.14 1.97 -2.23
CA ARG A 656 32.71 3.14 -1.53
C ARG A 656 31.67 3.97 -0.78
N THR A 657 30.43 3.49 -0.71
CA THR A 657 29.29 4.11 -0.01
C THR A 657 29.32 3.77 1.48
N ASP A 658 30.35 4.23 2.19
CA ASP A 658 30.65 3.89 3.59
C ASP A 658 30.02 4.84 4.64
N THR A 659 29.14 5.76 4.20
CA THR A 659 28.48 6.76 5.04
C THR A 659 27.08 7.09 4.51
N PRO A 660 26.13 7.52 5.37
CA PRO A 660 24.79 7.91 4.92
C PRO A 660 24.78 9.00 3.84
N ALA A 661 25.74 9.94 3.88
CA ALA A 661 25.88 10.97 2.86
C ALA A 661 26.27 10.40 1.49
N LYS A 662 27.21 9.44 1.46
CA LYS A 662 27.60 8.76 0.22
C LYS A 662 26.50 7.81 -0.28
N GLU A 663 25.76 7.16 0.62
CA GLU A 663 24.57 6.37 0.25
C GLU A 663 23.52 7.24 -0.44
N ASN A 664 23.14 8.37 0.18
CA ASN A 664 22.20 9.32 -0.40
C ASN A 664 22.67 9.85 -1.77
N GLU A 665 23.95 10.18 -1.90
CA GLU A 665 24.54 10.60 -3.18
C GLU A 665 24.48 9.50 -4.24
N ALA A 666 24.72 8.24 -3.87
CA ALA A 666 24.55 7.10 -4.78
C ALA A 666 23.09 6.99 -5.25
N PHE A 667 22.12 7.16 -4.35
CA PHE A 667 20.69 7.11 -4.70
C PHE A 667 20.29 8.27 -5.59
N ARG A 668 20.78 9.48 -5.31
CA ARG A 668 20.56 10.66 -6.15
C ARG A 668 21.09 10.45 -7.58
N ARG A 669 22.28 9.85 -7.73
CA ARG A 669 22.85 9.52 -9.05
C ARG A 669 22.04 8.45 -9.78
N LEU A 670 21.60 7.43 -9.07
CA LEU A 670 20.74 6.39 -9.63
C LEU A 670 19.40 6.96 -10.11
N LEU A 671 18.81 7.89 -9.36
CA LEU A 671 17.61 8.63 -9.76
C LEU A 671 17.84 9.52 -10.99
N HIS A 672 19.02 10.11 -11.13
CA HIS A 672 19.36 10.89 -12.32
C HIS A 672 19.32 10.03 -13.59
N ALA A 673 19.72 8.76 -13.51
CA ALA A 673 19.63 7.84 -14.64
C ALA A 673 18.19 7.60 -15.13
N VAL A 674 17.19 7.74 -14.26
CA VAL A 674 15.76 7.65 -14.62
C VAL A 674 15.23 8.95 -15.26
N ARG A 675 15.78 10.11 -14.87
CA ARG A 675 15.20 11.43 -15.21
C ARG A 675 15.70 12.03 -16.53
N ALA A 676 16.86 11.60 -17.04
CA ALA A 676 17.51 12.23 -18.19
C ALA A 676 16.80 11.99 -19.54
N GLU A 677 16.03 10.90 -19.69
CA GLU A 677 15.29 10.59 -20.92
C GLU A 677 14.13 11.58 -21.16
N ARG A 678 13.42 12.00 -20.09
CA ARG A 678 12.31 12.95 -20.18
C ARG A 678 12.68 14.30 -20.81
N LYS A 679 13.96 14.69 -20.79
CA LYS A 679 14.46 15.91 -21.45
C LYS A 679 14.84 15.71 -22.91
N ALA A 680 15.22 14.51 -23.32
CA ALA A 680 15.64 14.22 -24.69
C ALA A 680 14.42 14.12 -25.64
N THR A 681 13.32 13.51 -25.19
CA THR A 681 12.07 13.43 -25.97
C THR A 681 11.33 14.76 -26.08
N SER A 682 11.56 15.73 -25.18
CA SER A 682 10.98 17.08 -25.31
C SER A 682 11.72 18.00 -26.30
N ALA A 683 12.89 17.58 -26.79
CA ALA A 683 13.73 18.38 -27.70
C ALA A 683 13.61 17.97 -29.18
N ALA A 684 12.92 16.86 -29.49
CA ALA A 684 12.59 16.48 -30.85
C ALA A 684 11.27 17.15 -31.29
N GLY A 685 11.35 18.42 -31.68
CA GLY A 685 10.29 19.08 -32.46
C GLY A 685 10.19 18.48 -33.88
N PRO A 686 9.07 18.72 -34.59
CA PRO A 686 8.85 18.13 -35.90
C PRO A 686 9.94 18.62 -36.87
N ALA A 687 10.57 17.69 -37.58
CA ALA A 687 11.34 18.03 -38.78
C ALA A 687 10.32 18.31 -39.90
N ASP A 688 10.41 19.52 -40.46
CA ASP A 688 9.71 19.97 -41.66
C ASP A 688 9.99 19.10 -42.89
#